data_AF-A0A1H1XIL2-F1
#
_entry.id   AF-A0A1H1XIL2-F1
#
_cell.length_a   1.000
_cell.length_b   1.000
_cell.length_c   1.000
_cell.angle_alpha   90.00
_cell.angle_beta   90.00
_cell.angle_gamma   90.00
#
_symmetry.space_group_name_H-M   'P 1'
#
loop_
_entity.id
_entity.type
_entity.pdbx_description
1 polymer ?
#
loop_
_entity_poly.entity_id
_entity_poly.type
_entity_poly.pdbx_seq_one_letter_code
_entity_poly.pdbx_strand_id
1 'polypeptide(L)'
;MSGAVRIDANVVLGPWPSDASASWSVADVSRHLDRFGLSHAVVRSAEAVTYDAASGNASLLAAVAGDPRLLPAFVLGPLDAGEHGPLPLGVRAVWLLPARHGWSLTGPEAGSLQDVLRRAGLPVFLDLEETDWAGIDAWCAALPSVDVVVCGIGYRTLRQALPVLDRHPHLHVDLSYLAALDGLELLAARYGASRLLFGTGAPVRDEAAPSFLLSRSGLSDDDRALVAGGTAARLLGLAEPPVVPAAPAQAATSAQPAAVHASSAQPAAVTATSAQPAAATPATPAPSAAAAPATPAQPAAAVHATSAPSAAAVPATPAPSAAAVHATFSRPARRVGALPAGRGPATVANAINAADRPADADPDSHTDPDSHTDPDSHTDPHGHTDPGGRAELPDIVDAHAHLGRWPSSWLPHPDADSLLAAYDRTGTRHAVISHLSAIWGGDAPAGNAAALAAAAEYPDRLSVWLVANPNRPHDAELLTEQLRSPLVRGFKVHPDTHDCPIDDARYDWVWRLALNASVPVLAHGFAGTTHSDPLLFGHVAARHPELPLIVGHSGATVDGFRRTIDVGLRHPSILAETCGSWMTGRWLRRLVAALGGGRVLHGTDACLIDPRYGVGRVLGAGLDPADLALVLGGNARRVLGLPSPSLLGGH
;
A
#
# COMPACT_ATOMS: atom_id res chain seq x y z
N MET A 1 -16.51 20.89 25.92
CA MET A 1 -15.79 19.65 25.56
C MET A 1 -14.58 20.06 24.76
N SER A 2 -13.36 19.72 25.20
CA SER A 2 -12.18 19.93 24.36
C SER A 2 -12.23 18.92 23.22
N GLY A 3 -12.10 19.37 21.97
CA GLY A 3 -12.08 18.46 20.82
C GLY A 3 -10.85 17.56 20.91
N ALA A 4 -11.02 16.25 20.69
CA ALA A 4 -9.90 15.31 20.69
C ALA A 4 -8.85 15.75 19.65
N VAL A 5 -7.59 15.85 20.06
CA VAL A 5 -6.48 16.29 19.20
C VAL A 5 -6.30 15.28 18.08
N ARG A 6 -6.36 15.74 16.82
CA ARG A 6 -6.17 14.93 15.62
C ARG A 6 -4.95 15.40 14.85
N ILE A 7 -4.02 14.51 14.52
CA ILE A 7 -2.71 14.86 13.95
C ILE A 7 -2.38 13.90 12.81
N ASP A 8 -2.03 14.44 11.64
CA ASP A 8 -1.39 13.66 10.57
C ASP A 8 0.12 13.62 10.80
N ALA A 9 0.63 12.48 11.24
CA ALA A 9 2.04 12.31 11.57
C ALA A 9 2.98 12.19 10.35
N ASN A 10 2.46 12.24 9.11
CA ASN A 10 3.24 11.93 7.92
C ASN A 10 2.81 12.76 6.70
N VAL A 11 3.28 14.01 6.61
CA VAL A 11 3.03 14.90 5.45
C VAL A 11 4.34 15.37 4.81
N VAL A 12 4.34 15.51 3.49
CA VAL A 12 5.43 16.09 2.68
C VAL A 12 5.00 17.45 2.13
N LEU A 13 5.88 18.45 2.25
CA LEU A 13 5.68 19.82 1.77
C LEU A 13 6.74 20.19 0.73
N GLY A 14 6.33 20.89 -0.33
CA GLY A 14 7.21 21.43 -1.36
C GLY A 14 7.21 20.60 -2.65
N PRO A 15 8.01 21.02 -3.66
CA PRO A 15 7.97 20.43 -5.00
C PRO A 15 8.38 18.95 -5.04
N TRP A 16 7.56 18.10 -5.65
CA TRP A 16 7.87 16.68 -5.83
C TRP A 16 8.31 16.38 -7.28
N PRO A 17 9.56 15.92 -7.54
CA PRO A 17 10.13 15.91 -8.89
C PRO A 17 9.39 15.07 -9.95
N SER A 18 8.65 14.02 -9.55
CA SER A 18 8.03 13.07 -10.49
C SER A 18 6.54 13.27 -10.75
N ASP A 19 5.87 14.15 -9.99
CA ASP A 19 4.45 14.45 -10.13
C ASP A 19 4.13 15.85 -9.56
N ALA A 20 3.85 16.81 -10.44
CA ALA A 20 3.50 18.17 -10.04
C ALA A 20 2.26 18.27 -9.14
N SER A 21 1.37 17.26 -9.15
CA SER A 21 0.22 17.23 -8.23
C SER A 21 0.56 16.75 -6.81
N ALA A 22 1.78 16.23 -6.62
CA ALA A 22 2.37 15.95 -5.31
C ALA A 22 3.27 17.10 -4.80
N SER A 23 3.29 18.25 -5.49
CA SER A 23 4.01 19.46 -5.08
C SER A 23 3.14 20.34 -4.18
N TRP A 24 2.84 19.90 -2.96
CA TRP A 24 1.98 20.66 -2.04
C TRP A 24 2.65 21.92 -1.49
N SER A 25 1.92 23.04 -1.50
CA SER A 25 2.25 24.26 -0.77
C SER A 25 1.73 24.22 0.66
N VAL A 26 2.13 25.20 1.49
CA VAL A 26 1.59 25.37 2.85
C VAL A 26 0.06 25.46 2.83
N ALA A 27 -0.52 26.20 1.88
CA ALA A 27 -1.96 26.33 1.73
C ALA A 27 -2.66 25.01 1.33
N ASP A 28 -1.97 24.11 0.63
CA ASP A 28 -2.52 22.78 0.31
C ASP A 28 -2.51 21.87 1.55
N VAL A 29 -1.46 21.94 2.38
CA VAL A 29 -1.44 21.25 3.68
C VAL A 29 -2.51 21.82 4.62
N SER A 30 -2.69 23.15 4.69
CA SER A 30 -3.79 23.76 5.44
C SER A 30 -5.15 23.25 4.96
N ARG A 31 -5.39 23.21 3.64
CA ARG A 31 -6.64 22.67 3.07
C ARG A 31 -6.85 21.19 3.37
N HIS A 32 -5.78 20.38 3.41
CA HIS A 32 -5.82 18.99 3.87
C HIS A 32 -6.23 18.88 5.33
N LEU A 33 -5.64 19.70 6.21
CA LEU A 33 -6.02 19.76 7.63
C LEU A 33 -7.50 20.09 7.81
N ASP A 34 -7.96 21.16 7.16
CA ASP A 34 -9.34 21.64 7.26
C ASP A 34 -10.32 20.59 6.71
N ARG A 35 -10.02 19.99 5.54
CA ARG A 35 -10.83 18.97 4.87
C ARG A 35 -11.07 17.73 5.72
N PHE A 36 -10.05 17.26 6.44
CA PHE A 36 -10.16 16.05 7.26
C PHE A 36 -10.42 16.33 8.75
N GLY A 37 -10.55 17.60 9.15
CA GLY A 37 -10.76 18.02 10.55
C GLY A 37 -9.58 17.69 11.45
N LEU A 38 -8.36 17.91 10.94
CA LEU A 38 -7.10 17.66 11.63
C LEU A 38 -6.60 18.96 12.28
N SER A 39 -6.09 18.87 13.50
CA SER A 39 -5.57 20.01 14.25
C SER A 39 -4.14 20.38 13.86
N HIS A 40 -3.30 19.39 13.52
CA HIS A 40 -1.89 19.56 13.20
C HIS A 40 -1.42 18.56 12.14
N ALA A 41 -0.32 18.86 11.46
CA ALA A 41 0.44 17.91 10.64
C ALA A 41 1.93 17.93 11.04
N VAL A 42 2.57 16.76 11.01
CA VAL A 42 4.03 16.62 11.06
C VAL A 42 4.55 16.64 9.63
N VAL A 43 5.33 17.67 9.30
CA VAL A 43 5.66 18.04 7.93
C VAL A 43 7.16 17.92 7.69
N ARG A 44 7.56 17.24 6.61
CA ARG A 44 8.96 17.21 6.11
C ARG A 44 9.06 17.86 4.73
N SER A 45 10.24 18.38 4.38
CA SER A 45 10.48 19.00 3.07
C SER A 45 10.69 17.95 1.97
N ALA A 46 10.04 18.12 0.83
CA ALA A 46 10.26 17.34 -0.39
C ALA A 46 11.69 17.49 -0.92
N GLU A 47 12.28 18.68 -0.81
CA GLU A 47 13.68 18.95 -1.16
C GLU A 47 14.62 18.14 -0.25
N ALA A 48 14.35 18.12 1.06
CA ALA A 48 15.12 17.34 2.03
C ALA A 48 15.00 15.82 1.79
N VAL A 49 13.85 15.36 1.30
CA VAL A 49 13.63 13.96 0.92
C VAL A 49 14.33 13.59 -0.39
N THR A 50 14.39 14.50 -1.38
CA THR A 50 14.71 14.13 -2.78
C THR A 50 16.02 14.70 -3.33
N TYR A 51 16.64 15.69 -2.66
CA TYR A 51 17.85 16.36 -3.16
C TYR A 51 18.86 16.67 -2.05
N ASP A 52 18.62 17.69 -1.22
CA ASP A 52 19.53 18.12 -0.14
C ASP A 52 18.76 18.30 1.17
N ALA A 53 19.15 17.52 2.17
CA ALA A 53 18.58 17.56 3.50
C ALA A 53 18.84 18.89 4.22
N ALA A 54 20.01 19.51 4.03
CA ALA A 54 20.38 20.73 4.74
C ALA A 54 19.55 21.94 4.26
N SER A 55 19.58 22.23 2.96
CA SER A 55 18.76 23.26 2.31
C SER A 55 17.27 23.00 2.56
N GLY A 56 16.79 21.78 2.31
CA GLY A 56 15.38 21.45 2.46
C GLY A 56 14.85 21.61 3.88
N ASN A 57 15.65 21.30 4.91
CA ASN A 57 15.28 21.54 6.32
C ASN A 57 15.28 23.03 6.69
N ALA A 58 16.22 23.83 6.16
CA ALA A 58 16.25 25.27 6.37
C ALA A 58 15.02 25.96 5.72
N SER A 59 14.72 25.59 4.47
CA SER A 59 13.53 26.03 3.74
C SER A 59 12.23 25.63 4.45
N LEU A 60 12.17 24.43 5.06
CA LEU A 60 11.02 23.97 5.83
C LEU A 60 10.68 24.91 6.99
N LEU A 61 11.67 25.30 7.81
CA LEU A 61 11.43 26.19 8.95
C LEU A 61 10.87 27.55 8.51
N ALA A 62 11.42 28.12 7.44
CA ALA A 62 10.93 29.38 6.89
C ALA A 62 9.49 29.25 6.36
N ALA A 63 9.15 28.14 5.71
CA ALA A 63 7.82 27.90 5.17
C ALA A 63 6.75 27.71 6.25
N VAL A 64 7.03 26.98 7.33
CA VAL A 64 6.03 26.65 8.38
C VAL A 64 5.90 27.71 9.47
N ALA A 65 6.82 28.66 9.57
CA ALA A 65 6.84 29.68 10.64
C ALA A 65 5.53 30.49 10.79
N GLY A 66 4.71 30.56 9.75
CA GLY A 66 3.42 31.28 9.73
C GLY A 66 2.18 30.45 10.12
N ASP A 67 2.24 29.12 10.21
CA ASP A 67 1.09 28.27 10.59
C ASP A 67 1.50 27.30 11.72
N PRO A 68 1.11 27.55 12.98
CA PRO A 68 1.52 26.74 14.13
C PRO A 68 0.94 25.31 14.11
N ARG A 69 0.00 25.01 13.20
CA ARG A 69 -0.49 23.64 12.98
C ARG A 69 0.55 22.76 12.28
N LEU A 70 1.56 23.36 11.64
CA LEU A 70 2.57 22.65 10.87
C LEU A 70 3.84 22.44 11.69
N LEU A 71 4.06 21.19 12.09
CA LEU A 71 5.12 20.78 13.00
C LEU A 71 6.33 20.30 12.19
N PRO A 72 7.46 21.02 12.19
CA PRO A 72 8.59 20.68 11.33
C PRO A 72 9.28 19.39 11.80
N ALA A 73 9.47 18.48 10.86
CA ALA A 73 10.24 17.27 11.03
C ALA A 73 11.45 17.26 10.09
N PHE A 74 12.65 17.18 10.66
CA PHE A 74 13.90 17.32 9.92
C PHE A 74 14.37 16.00 9.34
N VAL A 75 14.81 16.00 8.08
CA VAL A 75 15.48 14.82 7.50
C VAL A 75 16.96 14.85 7.91
N LEU A 76 17.48 13.77 8.50
CA LEU A 76 18.87 13.66 8.92
C LEU A 76 19.52 12.35 8.47
N GLY A 77 20.84 12.38 8.34
CA GLY A 77 21.75 11.27 8.16
C GLY A 77 22.98 11.37 9.09
N PRO A 78 24.08 10.66 8.79
CA PRO A 78 25.34 10.71 9.52
C PRO A 78 25.87 12.13 9.69
N LEU A 79 26.27 12.49 10.91
CA LEU A 79 26.67 13.87 11.22
C LEU A 79 28.17 14.12 10.99
N ASP A 80 28.97 13.07 10.95
CA ASP A 80 30.44 13.14 10.81
C ASP A 80 30.89 13.67 9.43
N ALA A 81 30.00 13.64 8.43
CA ALA A 81 30.23 14.25 7.12
C ALA A 81 30.16 15.80 7.15
N GLY A 82 29.60 16.39 8.20
CA GLY A 82 29.42 17.85 8.33
C GLY A 82 28.26 18.43 7.49
N GLU A 83 27.46 17.58 6.85
CA GLU A 83 26.29 17.98 6.03
C GLU A 83 25.16 18.59 6.87
N HIS A 84 25.06 18.21 8.15
CA HIS A 84 24.01 18.64 9.04
C HIS A 84 24.51 19.60 10.12
N GLY A 85 23.82 20.73 10.29
CA GLY A 85 23.99 21.62 11.44
C GLY A 85 23.38 21.05 12.73
N PRO A 86 23.51 21.77 13.87
CA PRO A 86 22.83 21.41 15.10
C PRO A 86 21.30 21.42 14.93
N LEU A 87 20.60 20.52 15.60
CA LEU A 87 19.13 20.51 15.64
C LEU A 87 18.62 21.85 16.23
N PRO A 88 17.86 22.65 15.48
CA PRO A 88 17.36 23.93 15.96
C PRO A 88 16.15 23.75 16.89
N LEU A 89 15.92 24.75 17.75
CA LEU A 89 14.70 24.82 18.54
C LEU A 89 13.47 24.88 17.62
N GLY A 90 12.43 24.13 17.95
CA GLY A 90 11.18 24.11 17.17
C GLY A 90 10.94 22.81 16.39
N VAL A 91 11.98 22.04 16.06
CA VAL A 91 11.83 20.71 15.44
C VAL A 91 11.05 19.78 16.39
N ARG A 92 10.14 18.96 15.84
CA ARG A 92 9.29 18.03 16.61
C ARG A 92 9.54 16.56 16.34
N ALA A 93 10.16 16.22 15.22
CA ALA A 93 10.52 14.85 14.86
C ALA A 93 11.72 14.83 13.91
N VAL A 94 12.33 13.66 13.74
CA VAL A 94 13.39 13.42 12.76
C VAL A 94 12.94 12.34 11.78
N TRP A 95 13.27 12.50 10.49
CA TRP A 95 13.09 11.49 9.44
C TRP A 95 14.45 10.97 8.97
N LEU A 96 14.55 9.66 8.75
CA LEU A 96 15.76 9.01 8.26
C LEU A 96 15.48 8.35 6.91
N LEU A 97 16.35 8.57 5.93
CA LEU A 97 16.23 8.04 4.56
C LEU A 97 17.52 7.31 4.10
N PRO A 98 17.98 6.27 4.82
CA PRO A 98 19.29 5.66 4.60
C PRO A 98 19.53 5.18 3.17
N ALA A 99 18.62 4.41 2.56
CA ALA A 99 18.81 3.90 1.20
C ALA A 99 18.88 5.02 0.14
N ARG A 100 18.05 6.07 0.27
CA ARG A 100 17.99 7.18 -0.68
C ARG A 100 19.12 8.20 -0.52
N HIS A 101 19.62 8.38 0.71
CA HIS A 101 20.73 9.27 1.05
C HIS A 101 22.09 8.55 1.07
N GLY A 102 22.13 7.24 0.84
CA GLY A 102 23.36 6.49 0.55
C GLY A 102 24.16 6.04 1.78
N TRP A 103 23.52 5.84 2.92
CA TRP A 103 24.16 5.40 4.18
C TRP A 103 23.43 4.20 4.81
N SER A 104 24.10 3.46 5.71
CA SER A 104 23.51 2.28 6.36
C SER A 104 22.99 2.59 7.76
N LEU A 105 21.74 2.23 8.03
CA LEU A 105 21.12 2.34 9.37
C LEU A 105 21.87 1.53 10.44
N THR A 106 22.60 0.49 10.03
CA THR A 106 23.41 -0.39 10.91
C THR A 106 24.92 -0.22 10.70
N GLY A 107 25.34 0.75 9.90
CA GLY A 107 26.76 1.06 9.66
C GLY A 107 27.38 1.88 10.80
N PRO A 108 28.72 1.94 10.91
CA PRO A 108 29.40 2.77 11.91
C PRO A 108 29.06 4.26 11.78
N GLU A 109 28.76 4.74 10.56
CA GLU A 109 28.36 6.12 10.26
C GLU A 109 27.07 6.56 10.97
N ALA A 110 26.23 5.60 11.39
CA ALA A 110 25.03 5.88 12.17
C ALA A 110 25.32 6.38 13.60
N GLY A 111 26.52 6.13 14.14
CA GLY A 111 26.82 6.34 15.56
C GLY A 111 26.66 7.78 16.03
N SER A 112 27.16 8.76 15.26
CA SER A 112 27.04 10.18 15.59
C SER A 112 25.59 10.67 15.61
N LEU A 113 24.77 10.17 14.67
CA LEU A 113 23.34 10.43 14.60
C LEU A 113 22.60 9.80 15.79
N GLN A 114 22.88 8.54 16.14
CA GLN A 114 22.32 7.86 17.31
C GLN A 114 22.57 8.66 18.60
N ASP A 115 23.79 9.18 18.77
CA ASP A 115 24.17 9.98 19.93
C ASP A 115 23.42 11.32 20.02
N VAL A 116 23.16 11.99 18.89
CA VAL A 116 22.31 13.19 18.86
C VAL A 116 20.85 12.86 19.16
N LEU A 117 20.30 11.80 18.58
CA LEU A 117 18.91 11.39 18.80
C LEU A 117 18.65 10.99 20.26
N ARG A 118 19.58 10.26 20.88
CA ARG A 118 19.52 9.88 22.30
C ARG A 118 19.53 11.09 23.25
N ARG A 119 20.17 12.21 22.86
CA ARG A 119 20.15 13.48 23.62
C ARG A 119 18.93 14.34 23.30
N ALA A 120 18.45 14.32 22.07
CA ALA A 120 17.33 15.14 21.62
C ALA A 120 15.97 14.63 22.15
N GLY A 121 15.82 13.30 22.30
CA GLY A 121 14.56 12.69 22.76
C GLY A 121 13.39 12.87 21.80
N LEU A 122 13.66 13.24 20.54
CA LEU A 122 12.65 13.42 19.49
C LEU A 122 12.27 12.07 18.86
N PRO A 123 11.00 11.87 18.48
CA PRO A 123 10.57 10.68 17.75
C PRO A 123 11.21 10.61 16.36
N VAL A 124 11.56 9.40 15.94
CA VAL A 124 12.29 9.11 14.70
C VAL A 124 11.37 8.36 13.73
N PHE A 125 11.22 8.87 12.52
CA PHE A 125 10.40 8.30 11.46
C PHE A 125 11.27 7.63 10.40
N LEU A 126 10.90 6.41 10.01
CA LEU A 126 11.52 5.59 8.96
C LEU A 126 10.40 5.06 8.06
N ASP A 127 10.49 5.23 6.73
CA ASP A 127 9.65 4.44 5.82
C ASP A 127 10.32 3.09 5.57
N LEU A 128 9.53 2.01 5.58
CA LEU A 128 10.03 0.65 5.35
C LEU A 128 10.65 0.48 3.95
N GLU A 129 10.37 1.36 2.98
CA GLU A 129 11.08 1.37 1.68
C GLU A 129 12.55 1.82 1.76
N GLU A 130 12.98 2.45 2.85
CA GLU A 130 14.36 2.95 3.02
C GLU A 130 15.29 1.95 3.76
N THR A 131 14.75 0.86 4.31
CA THR A 131 15.50 -0.13 5.11
C THR A 131 14.78 -1.49 5.09
N ASP A 132 15.01 -2.35 6.08
CA ASP A 132 14.21 -3.56 6.32
C ASP A 132 13.94 -3.77 7.82
N TRP A 133 13.18 -4.81 8.16
CA TRP A 133 12.85 -5.14 9.54
C TRP A 133 14.06 -5.55 10.41
N ALA A 134 15.17 -6.01 9.82
CA ALA A 134 16.40 -6.31 10.56
C ALA A 134 17.19 -5.03 10.86
N GLY A 135 17.21 -4.07 9.92
CA GLY A 135 17.73 -2.72 10.15
C GLY A 135 16.95 -1.97 11.23
N ILE A 136 15.62 -1.98 11.16
CA ILE A 136 14.73 -1.37 12.17
C ILE A 136 14.96 -2.00 13.56
N ASP A 137 15.09 -3.33 13.63
CA ASP A 137 15.37 -4.05 14.86
C ASP A 137 16.70 -3.60 15.50
N ALA A 138 17.79 -3.65 14.73
CA ALA A 138 19.11 -3.23 15.19
C ALA A 138 19.13 -1.76 15.62
N TRP A 139 18.38 -0.89 14.92
CA TRP A 139 18.23 0.52 15.27
C TRP A 139 17.52 0.71 16.61
N CYS A 140 16.38 0.03 16.82
CA CYS A 140 15.64 0.09 18.09
C CYS A 140 16.48 -0.48 19.25
N ALA A 141 17.28 -1.52 19.01
CA ALA A 141 18.19 -2.08 20.00
C ALA A 141 19.33 -1.12 20.41
N ALA A 142 19.81 -0.27 19.48
CA ALA A 142 20.83 0.76 19.76
C ALA A 142 20.26 2.02 20.45
N LEU A 143 18.94 2.24 20.34
CA LEU A 143 18.20 3.39 20.87
C LEU A 143 16.92 2.96 21.63
N PRO A 144 17.02 2.12 22.68
CA PRO A 144 15.87 1.48 23.32
C PRO A 144 14.91 2.43 24.05
N SER A 145 15.28 3.71 24.19
CA SER A 145 14.48 4.77 24.82
C SER A 145 14.02 5.87 23.84
N VAL A 146 14.28 5.70 22.54
CA VAL A 146 13.83 6.65 21.50
C VAL A 146 12.62 6.05 20.82
N ASP A 147 11.53 6.82 20.74
CA ASP A 147 10.34 6.38 20.01
C ASP A 147 10.61 6.37 18.50
N VAL A 148 10.42 5.21 17.86
CA VAL A 148 10.61 4.97 16.43
C VAL A 148 9.25 4.69 15.79
N VAL A 149 8.91 5.43 14.73
CA VAL A 149 7.68 5.26 13.95
C VAL A 149 8.03 4.69 12.57
N VAL A 150 7.58 3.46 12.29
CA VAL A 150 7.75 2.84 10.98
C VAL A 150 6.54 3.12 10.10
N CYS A 151 6.78 3.79 8.99
CA CYS A 151 5.78 4.12 7.98
C CYS A 151 5.79 3.09 6.85
N GLY A 152 4.69 2.98 6.12
CA GLY A 152 4.65 2.15 4.90
C GLY A 152 4.45 0.64 5.13
N ILE A 153 3.90 0.23 6.28
CA ILE A 153 3.79 -1.18 6.69
C ILE A 153 2.71 -1.99 5.92
N GLY A 154 2.99 -2.27 4.65
CA GLY A 154 2.11 -3.06 3.78
C GLY A 154 1.97 -4.53 4.19
N TYR A 155 0.84 -5.14 3.77
CA TYR A 155 0.43 -6.52 4.09
C TYR A 155 1.49 -7.61 3.86
N ARG A 156 2.40 -7.41 2.90
CA ARG A 156 3.48 -8.36 2.57
C ARG A 156 4.48 -8.55 3.71
N THR A 157 4.67 -7.53 4.56
CA THR A 157 5.74 -7.50 5.58
C THR A 157 5.25 -7.72 7.01
N LEU A 158 3.92 -7.84 7.23
CA LEU A 158 3.32 -7.95 8.55
C LEU A 158 3.90 -9.11 9.39
N ARG A 159 4.23 -10.25 8.76
CA ARG A 159 4.87 -11.40 9.44
C ARG A 159 6.24 -11.04 10.05
N GLN A 160 6.98 -10.13 9.43
CA GLN A 160 8.29 -9.67 9.90
C GLN A 160 8.17 -8.58 10.97
N ALA A 161 7.12 -7.74 10.88
CA ALA A 161 6.85 -6.67 11.84
C ALA A 161 6.61 -7.18 13.28
N LEU A 162 5.78 -8.23 13.42
CA LEU A 162 5.34 -8.75 14.73
C LEU A 162 6.48 -9.05 15.71
N PRO A 163 7.49 -9.89 15.39
CA PRO A 163 8.58 -10.20 16.33
C PRO A 163 9.53 -9.01 16.61
N VAL A 164 9.43 -7.91 15.87
CA VAL A 164 10.17 -6.67 16.15
C VAL A 164 9.37 -5.78 17.10
N LEU A 165 8.05 -5.62 16.84
CA LEU A 165 7.11 -4.95 17.74
C LEU A 165 7.01 -5.63 19.12
N ASP A 166 7.06 -6.97 19.17
CA ASP A 166 7.04 -7.76 20.42
C ASP A 166 8.19 -7.42 21.38
N ARG A 167 9.34 -6.94 20.86
CA ARG A 167 10.57 -6.71 21.64
C ARG A 167 10.84 -5.24 21.93
N HIS A 168 10.29 -4.32 21.14
CA HIS A 168 10.63 -2.90 21.19
C HIS A 168 9.44 -2.06 21.66
N PRO A 169 9.29 -1.78 22.97
CA PRO A 169 8.18 -1.00 23.54
C PRO A 169 8.29 0.51 23.26
N HIS A 170 9.18 0.94 22.36
CA HIS A 170 9.25 2.28 21.79
C HIS A 170 9.09 2.27 20.26
N LEU A 171 8.75 1.11 19.68
CA LEU A 171 8.39 1.00 18.28
C LEU A 171 6.89 1.23 18.08
N HIS A 172 6.57 2.04 17.07
CA HIS A 172 5.24 2.44 16.66
C HIS A 172 5.11 2.29 15.14
N VAL A 173 3.88 2.31 14.62
CA VAL A 173 3.63 2.27 13.17
C VAL A 173 2.55 3.26 12.75
N ASP A 174 2.64 3.73 11.51
CA ASP A 174 1.68 4.70 10.95
C ASP A 174 0.63 4.06 10.02
N LEU A 175 -0.44 4.80 9.75
CA LEU A 175 -1.51 4.38 8.84
C LEU A 175 -1.27 4.74 7.36
N SER A 176 -0.08 5.19 6.94
CA SER A 176 0.12 5.67 5.55
C SER A 176 0.01 4.55 4.50
N TYR A 177 0.24 3.30 4.91
CA TYR A 177 0.00 2.10 4.11
C TYR A 177 -0.18 0.84 4.97
N LEU A 178 -0.90 0.93 6.10
CA LEU A 178 -1.36 -0.24 6.88
C LEU A 178 -2.49 -0.97 6.13
N ALA A 179 -2.16 -1.52 4.97
CA ALA A 179 -3.11 -2.05 4.01
C ALA A 179 -3.49 -3.53 4.23
N ALA A 180 -3.01 -4.18 5.29
CA ALA A 180 -3.44 -5.56 5.60
C ALA A 180 -4.91 -5.58 6.04
N LEU A 181 -5.68 -6.55 5.54
CA LEU A 181 -7.06 -6.78 5.99
C LEU A 181 -7.09 -6.95 7.51
N ASP A 182 -7.81 -6.04 8.19
CA ASP A 182 -7.89 -5.93 9.66
C ASP A 182 -6.54 -5.81 10.38
N GLY A 183 -5.52 -5.31 9.69
CA GLY A 183 -4.21 -5.01 10.26
C GLY A 183 -4.26 -3.93 11.36
N LEU A 184 -5.18 -2.96 11.24
CA LEU A 184 -5.41 -1.94 12.26
C LEU A 184 -5.92 -2.56 13.56
N GLU A 185 -7.01 -3.33 13.47
CA GLU A 185 -7.62 -4.05 14.58
C GLU A 185 -6.64 -5.06 15.22
N LEU A 186 -5.91 -5.82 14.40
CA LEU A 186 -4.92 -6.80 14.85
C LEU A 186 -3.78 -6.17 15.66
N LEU A 187 -3.24 -5.05 15.20
CA LEU A 187 -2.14 -4.37 15.89
C LEU A 187 -2.64 -3.65 17.15
N ALA A 188 -3.81 -3.03 17.11
CA ALA A 188 -4.43 -2.41 18.28
C ALA A 188 -4.75 -3.44 19.37
N ALA A 189 -5.33 -4.59 19.01
CA ALA A 189 -5.66 -5.65 19.97
C ALA A 189 -4.41 -6.32 20.58
N ARG A 190 -3.32 -6.46 19.82
CA ARG A 190 -2.08 -7.11 20.29
C ARG A 190 -1.15 -6.18 21.07
N TYR A 191 -1.07 -4.90 20.68
CA TYR A 191 -0.05 -3.98 21.20
C TYR A 191 -0.63 -2.70 21.84
N GLY A 192 -1.93 -2.44 21.71
CA GLY A 192 -2.62 -1.23 22.16
C GLY A 192 -2.62 -0.11 21.12
N ALA A 193 -3.71 0.67 21.06
CA ALA A 193 -3.83 1.81 20.14
C ALA A 193 -2.74 2.89 20.33
N SER A 194 -2.11 2.95 21.50
CA SER A 194 -0.97 3.82 21.81
C SER A 194 0.33 3.50 21.04
N ARG A 195 0.32 2.44 20.22
CA ARG A 195 1.39 2.03 19.28
C ARG A 195 1.17 2.48 17.84
N LEU A 196 0.02 3.10 17.58
CA LEU A 196 -0.46 3.42 16.24
C LEU A 196 -0.61 4.94 16.11
N LEU A 197 -0.19 5.46 14.95
CA LEU A 197 -0.32 6.87 14.61
C LEU A 197 -1.14 7.03 13.32
N PHE A 198 -2.10 7.94 13.34
CA PHE A 198 -2.67 8.47 12.11
C PHE A 198 -1.58 9.21 11.32
N GLY A 199 -1.36 8.79 10.09
CA GLY A 199 -0.40 9.37 9.15
C GLY A 199 -0.85 9.03 7.74
N THR A 200 -0.81 9.99 6.81
CA THR A 200 -1.31 9.76 5.44
C THR A 200 -0.21 9.45 4.44
N GLY A 201 1.00 9.98 4.64
CA GLY A 201 2.03 10.03 3.60
C GLY A 201 1.69 10.99 2.46
N ALA A 202 0.71 11.90 2.66
CA ALA A 202 0.27 12.82 1.63
C ALA A 202 1.33 13.90 1.32
N PRO A 203 1.38 14.41 0.08
CA PRO A 203 0.62 13.98 -1.10
C PRO A 203 1.26 12.82 -1.87
N VAL A 204 2.27 12.12 -1.34
CA VAL A 204 2.93 11.04 -2.08
C VAL A 204 2.07 9.77 -2.08
N ARG A 205 1.47 9.41 -0.94
CA ARG A 205 0.42 8.38 -0.83
C ARG A 205 -0.99 9.01 -0.91
N ASP A 206 -2.03 8.26 -0.53
CA ASP A 206 -3.43 8.70 -0.60
C ASP A 206 -3.86 9.39 0.70
N GLU A 207 -4.42 10.59 0.60
CA GLU A 207 -4.82 11.39 1.76
C GLU A 207 -6.11 10.90 2.45
N ALA A 208 -6.97 10.14 1.75
CA ALA A 208 -8.31 9.78 2.22
C ALA A 208 -8.39 8.37 2.81
N ALA A 209 -7.67 7.42 2.23
CA ALA A 209 -7.72 6.02 2.61
C ALA A 209 -7.42 5.76 4.11
N PRO A 210 -6.41 6.38 4.75
CA PRO A 210 -6.17 6.20 6.19
C PRO A 210 -7.29 6.81 7.07
N SER A 211 -7.90 7.92 6.62
CA SER A 211 -9.06 8.54 7.30
C SER A 211 -10.27 7.62 7.28
N PHE A 212 -10.51 6.93 6.16
CA PHE A 212 -11.61 5.99 6.03
C PHE A 212 -11.34 4.68 6.78
N LEU A 213 -10.10 4.17 6.76
CA LEU A 213 -9.66 3.03 7.57
C LEU A 213 -9.99 3.24 9.05
N LEU A 214 -9.57 4.38 9.61
CA LEU A 214 -9.74 4.68 11.03
C LEU A 214 -11.20 4.99 11.40
N SER A 215 -11.94 5.72 10.56
CA SER A 215 -13.36 6.03 10.82
C SER A 215 -14.30 4.83 10.62
N ARG A 216 -13.91 3.84 9.81
CA ARG A 216 -14.59 2.54 9.65
C ARG A 216 -13.84 1.41 10.36
N SER A 217 -13.16 1.71 11.46
CA SER A 217 -12.48 0.72 12.30
C SER A 217 -13.41 0.09 13.33
N GLY A 218 -13.10 -1.15 13.74
CA GLY A 218 -13.73 -1.83 14.86
C GLY A 218 -13.23 -1.36 16.24
N LEU A 219 -12.42 -0.30 16.29
CA LEU A 219 -11.85 0.23 17.53
C LEU A 219 -12.89 0.93 18.41
N SER A 220 -12.63 0.95 19.72
CA SER A 220 -13.36 1.80 20.67
C SER A 220 -13.18 3.29 20.34
N ASP A 221 -14.03 4.17 20.87
CA ASP A 221 -13.85 5.63 20.69
C ASP A 221 -12.54 6.13 21.29
N ASP A 222 -12.14 5.60 22.46
CA ASP A 222 -10.87 5.96 23.12
C ASP A 222 -9.66 5.49 22.31
N ASP A 223 -9.65 4.24 21.83
CA ASP A 223 -8.60 3.72 20.95
C ASP A 223 -8.52 4.52 19.66
N ARG A 224 -9.66 4.82 19.03
CA ARG A 224 -9.74 5.64 17.82
C ARG A 224 -9.21 7.05 18.06
N ALA A 225 -9.47 7.66 19.21
CA ALA A 225 -8.92 8.97 19.59
C ALA A 225 -7.39 8.91 19.83
N LEU A 226 -6.88 7.84 20.42
CA LEU A 226 -5.43 7.60 20.55
C LEU A 226 -4.77 7.53 19.17
N VAL A 227 -5.28 6.70 18.25
CA VAL A 227 -4.72 6.59 16.89
C VAL A 227 -4.86 7.92 16.12
N ALA A 228 -6.02 8.58 16.20
CA ALA A 228 -6.31 9.81 15.43
C ALA A 228 -5.38 10.99 15.75
N GLY A 229 -4.76 10.99 16.93
CA GLY A 229 -3.77 12.02 17.29
C GLY A 229 -3.25 11.97 18.72
N GLY A 230 -3.91 11.25 19.65
CA GLY A 230 -3.43 11.14 21.04
C GLY A 230 -2.01 10.53 21.15
N THR A 231 -1.71 9.48 20.39
CA THR A 231 -0.36 8.88 20.33
C THR A 231 0.67 9.88 19.81
N ALA A 232 0.37 10.56 18.70
CA ALA A 232 1.26 11.56 18.12
C ALA A 232 1.45 12.77 19.07
N ALA A 233 0.40 13.26 19.72
CA ALA A 233 0.47 14.37 20.66
C ALA A 233 1.37 14.06 21.87
N ARG A 234 1.35 12.82 22.38
CA ARG A 234 2.29 12.35 23.40
C ARG A 234 3.73 12.35 22.88
N LEU A 235 3.98 11.78 21.71
CA LEU A 235 5.31 11.64 21.11
C LEU A 235 5.96 12.99 20.74
N LEU A 236 5.14 13.95 20.32
CA LEU A 236 5.57 15.28 19.87
C LEU A 236 5.60 16.33 21.01
N GLY A 237 5.29 15.94 22.25
CA GLY A 237 5.25 16.84 23.41
C GLY A 237 4.16 17.91 23.34
N LEU A 238 3.02 17.61 22.71
CA LEU A 238 1.90 18.54 22.51
C LEU A 238 0.75 18.33 23.51
N ALA A 239 0.69 17.16 24.15
CA ALA A 239 -0.25 16.91 25.22
C ALA A 239 0.19 17.65 26.50
N GLU A 240 -0.73 18.34 27.17
CA GLU A 240 -0.56 18.60 28.60
C GLU A 240 -0.40 17.25 29.32
N PRO A 241 0.43 17.17 30.38
CA PRO A 241 0.61 15.92 31.11
C PRO A 241 -0.76 15.39 31.59
N PRO A 242 -1.02 14.08 31.47
CA PRO A 242 -2.33 13.54 31.76
C PRO A 242 -2.71 13.89 33.21
N VAL A 243 -3.86 14.54 33.37
CA VAL A 243 -4.51 14.68 34.68
C VAL A 243 -4.85 13.28 35.13
N VAL A 244 -3.97 12.70 35.96
CA VAL A 244 -4.22 11.43 36.62
C VAL A 244 -5.54 11.60 37.38
N PRO A 245 -6.61 10.85 37.06
CA PRO A 245 -7.82 10.92 37.85
C PRO A 245 -7.44 10.50 39.27
N ALA A 246 -7.62 11.43 40.21
CA ALA A 246 -7.28 11.17 41.60
C ALA A 246 -7.97 9.87 42.03
N ALA A 247 -7.17 8.88 42.45
CA ALA A 247 -7.68 7.58 42.84
C ALA A 247 -8.82 7.79 43.85
N PRO A 248 -9.99 7.15 43.66
CA PRO A 248 -11.14 7.39 44.52
C PRO A 248 -10.74 7.11 45.96
N ALA A 249 -10.87 8.12 46.81
CA ALA A 249 -10.47 8.04 48.21
C ALA A 249 -11.16 6.83 48.84
N GLN A 250 -10.38 5.85 49.31
CA GLN A 250 -10.93 4.66 49.93
C GLN A 250 -11.72 5.06 51.18
N ALA A 251 -13.04 4.97 51.09
CA ALA A 251 -13.91 5.13 52.23
C ALA A 251 -13.64 3.99 53.21
N ALA A 252 -12.97 4.29 54.32
CA ALA A 252 -12.70 3.33 55.36
C ALA A 252 -14.01 2.94 56.06
N THR A 253 -14.58 1.79 55.71
CA THR A 253 -15.66 1.15 56.47
C THR A 253 -15.16 -0.13 57.13
N SER A 254 -14.99 -0.05 58.44
CA SER A 254 -14.59 -1.14 59.31
C SER A 254 -15.71 -2.18 59.47
N ALA A 255 -15.44 -3.45 59.12
CA ALA A 255 -16.19 -4.60 59.63
C ALA A 255 -15.32 -5.87 59.64
N GLN A 256 -15.13 -6.43 60.84
CA GLN A 256 -14.64 -7.77 61.14
C GLN A 256 -15.56 -8.36 62.22
N PRO A 257 -15.57 -9.67 62.50
CA PRO A 257 -15.26 -10.81 61.63
C PRO A 257 -16.33 -11.94 61.76
N ALA A 258 -16.15 -13.06 61.04
CA ALA A 258 -16.77 -14.34 61.44
C ALA A 258 -15.91 -15.55 61.02
N ALA A 259 -15.30 -16.22 62.00
CA ALA A 259 -15.09 -17.67 61.94
C ALA A 259 -16.41 -18.34 62.39
N VAL A 260 -16.72 -19.63 62.22
CA VAL A 260 -15.96 -20.89 62.09
C VAL A 260 -16.70 -21.82 61.08
N HIS A 261 -16.32 -23.05 60.72
CA HIS A 261 -15.41 -24.05 61.32
C HIS A 261 -14.61 -24.81 60.23
N ALA A 262 -14.04 -25.98 60.54
CA ALA A 262 -13.25 -26.81 59.63
C ALA A 262 -13.91 -28.17 59.34
N SER A 263 -13.45 -28.85 58.27
CA SER A 263 -13.40 -30.31 58.24
C SER A 263 -12.21 -30.78 57.38
N SER A 264 -11.42 -31.69 57.94
CA SER A 264 -10.19 -32.24 57.36
C SER A 264 -10.39 -33.69 56.91
N ALA A 265 -10.04 -34.01 55.66
CA ALA A 265 -9.87 -35.40 55.22
C ALA A 265 -8.91 -35.51 54.01
N GLN A 266 -7.64 -35.82 54.30
CA GLN A 266 -6.84 -36.76 53.49
C GLN A 266 -7.07 -38.18 54.07
N PRO A 267 -6.72 -39.31 53.39
CA PRO A 267 -5.70 -39.44 52.34
C PRO A 267 -6.06 -40.37 51.15
N ALA A 268 -5.17 -40.47 50.16
CA ALA A 268 -4.51 -41.71 49.72
C ALA A 268 -3.78 -41.53 48.38
N ALA A 269 -2.53 -42.00 48.30
CA ALA A 269 -1.78 -42.09 47.04
C ALA A 269 -1.83 -43.52 46.49
N VAL A 270 -1.82 -43.67 45.16
CA VAL A 270 -1.56 -44.96 44.49
C VAL A 270 -0.45 -44.77 43.45
N THR A 271 0.77 -45.01 43.93
CA THR A 271 1.92 -45.64 43.25
C THR A 271 2.06 -45.56 41.72
N ALA A 272 3.20 -45.00 41.29
CA ALA A 272 4.04 -45.62 40.27
C ALA A 272 5.52 -45.49 40.72
N THR A 273 6.28 -46.59 40.75
CA THR A 273 7.69 -46.58 41.19
C THR A 273 8.47 -47.74 40.58
N SER A 274 9.74 -47.47 40.23
CA SER A 274 10.78 -48.43 39.81
C SER A 274 10.60 -49.06 38.40
N ALA A 275 11.65 -49.40 37.64
CA ALA A 275 13.10 -49.36 37.92
C ALA A 275 13.95 -49.06 36.66
N GLN A 276 15.12 -48.46 36.87
CA GLN A 276 16.30 -48.51 35.98
C GLN A 276 17.28 -49.59 36.54
N PRO A 277 18.31 -50.10 35.83
CA PRO A 277 19.57 -49.32 35.64
C PRO A 277 20.55 -49.70 34.49
N ALA A 278 21.53 -48.80 34.27
CA ALA A 278 22.92 -49.01 33.76
C ALA A 278 23.13 -49.55 32.31
N ALA A 279 24.19 -49.21 31.54
CA ALA A 279 25.42 -48.41 31.71
C ALA A 279 26.01 -48.09 30.29
N ALA A 280 27.03 -47.25 30.01
CA ALA A 280 27.81 -46.25 30.75
C ALA A 280 28.59 -45.31 29.77
N THR A 281 29.20 -44.24 30.28
CA THR A 281 30.16 -43.30 29.63
C THR A 281 31.62 -43.87 29.62
N PRO A 282 32.67 -43.29 28.96
CA PRO A 282 33.08 -41.86 28.98
C PRO A 282 33.67 -41.28 27.65
N ALA A 283 34.41 -40.17 27.74
CA ALA A 283 34.67 -39.18 26.68
C ALA A 283 36.10 -39.16 26.07
N THR A 284 36.31 -38.21 25.15
CA THR A 284 37.51 -37.58 24.51
C THR A 284 38.94 -37.96 24.97
N PRO A 285 40.00 -37.88 24.10
CA PRO A 285 40.51 -36.58 23.58
C PRO A 285 41.19 -36.57 22.16
N ALA A 286 41.60 -35.39 21.72
CA ALA A 286 42.62 -35.15 20.65
C ALA A 286 44.04 -35.08 21.26
N PRO A 287 45.19 -34.98 20.53
CA PRO A 287 45.54 -33.81 19.68
C PRO A 287 46.58 -34.04 18.52
N SER A 288 47.03 -32.92 17.93
CA SER A 288 48.37 -32.65 17.34
C SER A 288 48.50 -32.52 15.81
N ALA A 289 49.50 -31.73 15.39
CA ALA A 289 49.71 -31.19 14.05
C ALA A 289 51.12 -31.50 13.51
N ALA A 290 51.36 -31.33 12.19
CA ALA A 290 52.48 -30.53 11.65
C ALA A 290 52.68 -30.65 10.10
N ALA A 291 53.22 -29.55 9.54
CA ALA A 291 54.11 -29.46 8.36
C ALA A 291 53.59 -29.68 6.91
N ALA A 292 53.83 -28.64 6.09
CA ALA A 292 54.04 -28.73 4.63
C ALA A 292 55.56 -28.90 4.34
N PRO A 293 56.06 -29.11 3.10
CA PRO A 293 56.09 -28.03 2.09
C PRO A 293 56.10 -28.44 0.59
N ALA A 294 56.20 -27.42 -0.28
CA ALA A 294 56.89 -27.37 -1.58
C ALA A 294 56.24 -27.88 -2.89
N THR A 295 56.00 -26.92 -3.80
CA THR A 295 56.07 -27.05 -5.28
C THR A 295 57.53 -27.23 -5.74
N PRO A 296 57.84 -27.74 -6.96
CA PRO A 296 57.78 -26.88 -8.16
C PRO A 296 57.52 -27.57 -9.55
N ALA A 297 57.33 -26.71 -10.56
CA ALA A 297 57.76 -26.83 -11.96
C ALA A 297 57.10 -27.81 -12.95
N GLN A 298 56.48 -27.20 -13.97
CA GLN A 298 56.41 -27.61 -15.40
C GLN A 298 57.83 -27.65 -16.04
N PRO A 299 58.09 -28.27 -17.23
CA PRO A 299 57.60 -27.72 -18.51
C PRO A 299 57.39 -28.66 -19.73
N ALA A 300 56.85 -27.99 -20.76
CA ALA A 300 56.43 -28.36 -22.12
C ALA A 300 57.40 -29.10 -23.07
N ALA A 301 56.79 -29.80 -24.06
CA ALA A 301 57.19 -29.96 -25.48
C ALA A 301 56.10 -30.79 -26.23
N ALA A 302 55.81 -30.69 -27.53
CA ALA A 302 56.07 -29.66 -28.54
C ALA A 302 55.15 -29.84 -29.78
N VAL A 303 54.70 -28.73 -30.36
CA VAL A 303 54.58 -28.41 -31.81
C VAL A 303 54.10 -29.48 -32.82
N HIS A 304 52.97 -29.21 -33.48
CA HIS A 304 52.91 -28.97 -34.95
C HIS A 304 51.63 -28.22 -35.35
N ALA A 305 51.71 -27.41 -36.41
CA ALA A 305 50.65 -26.52 -36.89
C ALA A 305 50.34 -26.75 -38.37
N THR A 306 49.10 -26.46 -38.82
CA THR A 306 48.78 -25.61 -40.00
C THR A 306 47.26 -25.34 -40.19
N SER A 307 46.90 -24.04 -40.19
CA SER A 307 45.84 -23.33 -40.95
C SER A 307 44.63 -24.07 -41.61
N ALA A 308 43.43 -23.87 -41.04
CA ALA A 308 42.22 -23.14 -41.55
C ALA A 308 41.71 -23.27 -43.02
N PRO A 309 40.46 -22.85 -43.38
CA PRO A 309 39.32 -22.33 -42.57
C PRO A 309 37.94 -22.99 -42.87
N SER A 310 36.89 -22.70 -42.05
CA SER A 310 35.53 -22.27 -42.50
C SER A 310 34.47 -22.33 -41.37
N ALA A 311 33.47 -21.42 -41.46
CA ALA A 311 32.14 -21.43 -40.83
C ALA A 311 32.01 -21.75 -39.31
N ALA A 312 31.90 -20.70 -38.49
CA ALA A 312 31.43 -20.82 -37.11
C ALA A 312 29.90 -21.04 -37.06
N ALA A 313 29.48 -22.19 -36.53
CA ALA A 313 28.13 -22.37 -36.00
C ALA A 313 28.12 -22.02 -34.51
N VAL A 314 27.13 -21.23 -34.07
CA VAL A 314 26.96 -20.89 -32.64
C VAL A 314 26.25 -22.06 -31.94
N PRO A 315 26.83 -22.67 -30.88
CA PRO A 315 26.15 -23.71 -30.13
C PRO A 315 25.09 -23.11 -29.19
N ALA A 316 23.95 -23.79 -29.06
CA ALA A 316 22.86 -23.38 -28.19
C ALA A 316 23.25 -23.46 -26.70
N THR A 317 22.88 -22.44 -25.93
CA THR A 317 23.07 -22.38 -24.47
C THR A 317 22.00 -23.22 -23.76
N PRO A 318 22.34 -24.03 -22.74
CA PRO A 318 21.34 -24.82 -22.00
C PRO A 318 20.44 -23.92 -21.13
N ALA A 319 19.18 -24.34 -20.95
CA ALA A 319 18.20 -23.62 -20.13
C ALA A 319 18.60 -23.55 -18.64
N PRO A 320 18.31 -22.45 -17.93
CA PRO A 320 18.64 -22.30 -16.52
C PRO A 320 17.71 -23.12 -15.62
N SER A 321 18.24 -23.58 -14.49
CA SER A 321 17.50 -24.37 -13.50
C SER A 321 16.52 -23.53 -12.66
N ALA A 322 15.61 -24.22 -11.97
CA ALA A 322 14.48 -23.65 -11.20
C ALA A 322 14.85 -22.68 -10.05
N ALA A 323 16.12 -22.36 -9.82
CA ALA A 323 16.56 -21.31 -8.91
C ALA A 323 16.38 -19.88 -9.48
N ALA A 324 16.19 -19.72 -10.79
CA ALA A 324 16.10 -18.41 -11.44
C ALA A 324 14.76 -17.67 -11.23
N VAL A 325 13.69 -18.37 -10.82
CA VAL A 325 12.34 -17.79 -10.64
C VAL A 325 12.25 -16.88 -9.40
N HIS A 326 13.23 -16.92 -8.51
CA HIS A 326 13.23 -16.17 -7.25
C HIS A 326 13.78 -14.74 -7.34
N ALA A 327 14.29 -14.30 -8.51
CA ALA A 327 15.04 -13.05 -8.68
C ALA A 327 14.22 -11.86 -9.24
N THR A 328 12.94 -12.03 -9.58
CA THR A 328 12.11 -11.01 -10.25
C THR A 328 11.47 -9.97 -9.31
N PHE A 329 11.74 -10.06 -7.99
CA PHE A 329 11.14 -9.19 -6.97
C PHE A 329 12.13 -8.25 -6.24
N SER A 330 13.20 -7.85 -6.93
CA SER A 330 14.07 -6.74 -6.50
C SER A 330 14.16 -5.70 -7.62
N ARG A 331 14.01 -4.41 -7.27
CA ARG A 331 14.20 -3.30 -8.23
C ARG A 331 15.61 -3.39 -8.83
N PRO A 332 15.81 -3.08 -10.13
CA PRO A 332 17.16 -2.93 -10.66
C PRO A 332 17.86 -1.78 -9.94
N ALA A 333 18.98 -2.07 -9.29
CA ALA A 333 19.84 -1.04 -8.72
C ALA A 333 20.27 -0.08 -9.83
N ARG A 334 20.08 1.23 -9.62
CA ARG A 334 20.63 2.26 -10.52
C ARG A 334 22.15 2.16 -10.47
N ARG A 335 22.77 1.56 -11.50
CA ARG A 335 24.21 1.75 -11.74
C ARG A 335 24.43 3.21 -12.10
N VAL A 336 25.00 3.97 -11.17
CA VAL A 336 25.58 5.29 -11.48
C VAL A 336 26.80 5.05 -12.36
N GLY A 337 26.62 5.19 -13.68
CA GLY A 337 27.73 5.16 -14.63
C GLY A 337 28.58 6.40 -14.46
N ALA A 338 29.88 6.23 -14.24
CA ALA A 338 30.82 7.34 -14.19
C ALA A 338 30.85 8.10 -15.53
N LEU A 339 30.68 9.42 -15.48
CA LEU A 339 30.81 10.30 -16.66
C LEU A 339 32.30 10.46 -17.03
N PRO A 340 32.69 10.23 -18.30
CA PRO A 340 34.01 10.63 -18.78
C PRO A 340 34.15 12.15 -18.84
N ALA A 341 35.33 12.67 -18.52
CA ALA A 341 35.57 14.11 -18.40
C ALA A 341 35.65 14.83 -19.76
N GLY A 342 34.88 15.91 -19.89
CA GLY A 342 35.33 17.18 -20.46
C GLY A 342 35.41 17.35 -21.98
N ARG A 343 34.62 18.31 -22.49
CA ARG A 343 35.09 19.38 -23.40
C ARG A 343 34.13 20.59 -23.32
N GLY A 344 34.71 21.79 -23.31
CA GLY A 344 34.00 23.06 -23.10
C GLY A 344 33.18 23.57 -24.31
N PRO A 345 32.48 24.70 -24.15
CA PRO A 345 31.38 25.09 -25.04
C PRO A 345 31.82 25.78 -26.33
N ALA A 346 31.00 25.63 -27.38
CA ALA A 346 31.06 26.44 -28.58
C ALA A 346 29.71 27.15 -28.80
N THR A 347 29.75 28.48 -28.78
CA THR A 347 28.63 29.37 -29.12
C THR A 347 28.32 29.32 -30.62
N VAL A 348 27.04 29.21 -30.99
CA VAL A 348 26.53 29.75 -32.26
C VAL A 348 25.17 30.40 -31.99
N ALA A 349 25.03 31.65 -32.41
CA ALA A 349 23.77 32.38 -32.44
C ALA A 349 23.25 32.51 -33.88
N ASN A 350 21.92 32.58 -34.01
CA ASN A 350 21.10 33.16 -35.10
C ASN A 350 19.95 32.23 -35.54
N ALA A 351 18.80 32.68 -36.03
CA ALA A 351 18.01 33.92 -35.83
C ALA A 351 16.70 33.82 -36.67
N ILE A 352 15.67 34.63 -36.35
CA ILE A 352 14.48 35.02 -37.17
C ILE A 352 13.52 33.89 -37.65
N ASN A 353 12.20 34.01 -37.89
CA ASN A 353 11.12 35.05 -37.83
C ASN A 353 9.78 34.26 -37.63
N ALA A 354 8.81 34.58 -36.76
CA ALA A 354 7.78 35.64 -36.76
C ALA A 354 6.67 35.57 -37.85
N ALA A 355 5.42 35.25 -37.42
CA ALA A 355 4.09 35.59 -37.98
C ALA A 355 3.00 34.75 -37.24
N ASP A 356 1.79 35.20 -36.88
CA ASP A 356 1.19 36.55 -36.84
C ASP A 356 -0.04 36.54 -35.86
N ARG A 357 -0.10 37.53 -34.93
CA ARG A 357 -1.28 38.26 -34.34
C ARG A 357 -2.61 37.58 -33.90
N PRO A 358 -3.45 38.28 -33.07
CA PRO A 358 -3.15 39.25 -32.01
C PRO A 358 -3.95 38.98 -30.70
N ALA A 359 -3.84 39.86 -29.70
CA ALA A 359 -4.53 39.81 -28.41
C ALA A 359 -5.47 41.04 -28.19
N ASP A 360 -6.22 40.98 -27.08
CA ASP A 360 -6.96 42.06 -26.37
C ASP A 360 -8.16 42.71 -27.11
N ALA A 361 -9.29 43.05 -26.49
CA ALA A 361 -9.55 43.49 -25.12
C ALA A 361 -11.03 43.37 -24.71
N ASP A 362 -11.29 43.42 -23.40
CA ASP A 362 -12.60 43.68 -22.76
C ASP A 362 -12.76 45.21 -22.54
N PRO A 363 -13.97 45.81 -22.54
CA PRO A 363 -14.58 46.14 -21.23
C PRO A 363 -16.13 46.18 -21.14
N ASP A 364 -16.59 46.13 -19.88
CA ASP A 364 -17.97 46.28 -19.37
C ASP A 364 -18.91 47.31 -20.04
N SER A 365 -20.22 47.01 -20.12
CA SER A 365 -21.22 47.50 -19.12
C SER A 365 -22.70 47.51 -19.61
N HIS A 366 -23.63 47.18 -18.68
CA HIS A 366 -25.10 47.44 -18.70
C HIS A 366 -25.94 46.76 -19.83
N THR A 367 -27.22 46.37 -19.66
CA THR A 367 -28.25 46.63 -18.61
C THR A 367 -29.27 45.47 -18.61
N ASP A 368 -29.88 45.17 -17.47
CA ASP A 368 -31.11 44.35 -17.35
C ASP A 368 -32.37 45.27 -17.44
N PRO A 369 -33.58 44.75 -17.75
CA PRO A 369 -34.55 44.67 -16.65
C PRO A 369 -35.62 43.55 -16.71
N ASP A 370 -36.06 43.16 -15.52
CA ASP A 370 -37.41 42.70 -15.12
C ASP A 370 -38.04 41.43 -15.75
N SER A 371 -38.84 40.63 -15.03
CA SER A 371 -39.04 40.43 -13.59
C SER A 371 -39.97 39.21 -13.40
N HIS A 372 -39.86 38.47 -12.30
CA HIS A 372 -41.00 37.93 -11.53
C HIS A 372 -40.51 37.17 -10.29
N THR A 373 -40.67 37.79 -9.13
CA THR A 373 -40.56 37.19 -7.81
C THR A 373 -41.94 36.79 -7.28
N ASP A 374 -42.02 35.70 -6.53
CA ASP A 374 -42.49 35.75 -5.13
C ASP A 374 -42.14 34.45 -4.38
N PRO A 375 -42.16 34.43 -3.03
CA PRO A 375 -41.11 33.75 -2.27
C PRO A 375 -41.62 32.64 -1.35
N ASP A 376 -40.68 31.80 -0.89
CA ASP A 376 -40.59 31.32 0.50
C ASP A 376 -39.49 30.23 0.62
N SER A 377 -38.27 30.64 0.96
CA SER A 377 -37.38 29.81 1.77
C SER A 377 -36.40 30.68 2.54
N HIS A 378 -36.48 30.61 3.87
CA HIS A 378 -35.50 31.23 4.74
C HIS A 378 -34.16 30.51 4.57
N THR A 379 -33.17 31.20 3.99
CA THR A 379 -31.77 30.78 4.01
C THR A 379 -31.14 31.19 5.33
N ASP A 380 -30.91 30.21 6.20
CA ASP A 380 -29.96 30.35 7.32
C ASP A 380 -28.52 30.22 6.77
N PRO A 381 -27.64 31.23 6.93
CA PRO A 381 -26.25 31.15 6.46
C PRO A 381 -25.37 30.17 7.25
N HIS A 382 -25.88 29.57 8.33
CA HIS A 382 -25.12 28.75 9.27
C HIS A 382 -25.71 27.34 9.44
N GLY A 383 -25.95 26.67 8.30
CA GLY A 383 -26.33 25.27 8.23
C GLY A 383 -25.26 24.31 8.77
N HIS A 384 -25.22 24.14 10.09
CA HIS A 384 -24.57 23.00 10.74
C HIS A 384 -25.28 21.71 10.28
N THR A 385 -24.64 20.95 9.40
CA THR A 385 -25.08 19.58 9.10
C THR A 385 -24.78 18.67 10.30
N ASP A 386 -25.79 17.92 10.72
CA ASP A 386 -25.66 16.87 11.73
C ASP A 386 -24.65 15.80 11.24
N PRO A 387 -23.55 15.53 11.98
CA PRO A 387 -22.57 14.52 11.59
C PRO A 387 -23.09 13.07 11.71
N GLY A 388 -24.29 12.86 12.29
CA GLY A 388 -24.96 11.56 12.36
C GLY A 388 -25.76 11.19 11.10
N GLY A 389 -26.09 12.17 10.25
CA GLY A 389 -26.87 11.97 9.03
C GLY A 389 -26.08 11.24 7.93
N ARG A 390 -26.14 9.91 7.89
CA ARG A 390 -25.62 9.12 6.76
C ARG A 390 -26.42 9.46 5.50
N ALA A 391 -25.90 10.38 4.69
CA ALA A 391 -26.23 10.42 3.27
C ALA A 391 -26.03 9.02 2.70
N GLU A 392 -27.05 8.49 2.02
CA GLU A 392 -27.03 7.11 1.57
C GLU A 392 -25.88 6.94 0.56
N LEU A 393 -24.91 6.08 0.90
CA LEU A 393 -23.76 5.87 0.03
C LEU A 393 -24.26 5.32 -1.32
N PRO A 394 -23.70 5.77 -2.46
CA PRO A 394 -23.94 5.13 -3.74
C PRO A 394 -23.65 3.63 -3.62
N ASP A 395 -24.36 2.82 -4.39
CA ASP A 395 -24.12 1.38 -4.39
C ASP A 395 -22.64 1.06 -4.71
N ILE A 396 -22.03 0.24 -3.84
CA ILE A 396 -20.61 -0.11 -3.91
C ILE A 396 -20.49 -1.59 -4.29
N VAL A 397 -19.81 -1.86 -5.40
CA VAL A 397 -19.48 -3.19 -5.89
C VAL A 397 -17.98 -3.28 -6.09
N ASP A 398 -17.35 -4.29 -5.48
CA ASP A 398 -15.93 -4.57 -5.66
C ASP A 398 -15.72 -5.52 -6.84
N ALA A 399 -15.22 -5.00 -7.96
CA ALA A 399 -14.98 -5.81 -9.16
C ALA A 399 -13.72 -6.68 -9.07
N HIS A 400 -12.89 -6.56 -8.02
CA HIS A 400 -11.58 -7.21 -7.93
C HIS A 400 -11.26 -7.66 -6.50
N ALA A 401 -11.73 -8.87 -6.17
CA ALA A 401 -11.52 -9.48 -4.87
C ALA A 401 -11.01 -10.93 -4.96
N HIS A 402 -10.60 -11.46 -3.80
CA HIS A 402 -9.80 -12.65 -3.64
C HIS A 402 -10.08 -13.35 -2.31
N LEU A 403 -10.09 -14.69 -2.36
CA LEU A 403 -10.10 -15.59 -1.20
C LEU A 403 -8.90 -16.52 -1.21
N GLY A 404 -8.60 -17.12 -0.06
CA GLY A 404 -7.49 -18.05 0.10
C GLY A 404 -6.16 -17.37 0.46
N ARG A 405 -5.06 -18.13 0.39
CA ARG A 405 -3.75 -17.68 0.88
C ARG A 405 -2.79 -17.36 -0.27
N TRP A 406 -1.97 -16.33 -0.08
CA TRP A 406 -0.81 -16.04 -0.92
C TRP A 406 0.47 -16.56 -0.25
N PRO A 407 1.38 -17.25 -0.97
CA PRO A 407 2.53 -17.94 -0.33
C PRO A 407 3.52 -16.97 0.33
N SER A 408 3.80 -15.83 -0.30
CA SER A 408 4.77 -14.83 0.17
C SER A 408 4.16 -13.73 1.05
N SER A 409 2.95 -13.91 1.58
CA SER A 409 2.32 -12.94 2.49
C SER A 409 1.55 -13.66 3.58
N TRP A 410 1.44 -13.04 4.76
CA TRP A 410 0.62 -13.57 5.83
C TRP A 410 -0.72 -12.84 5.85
N LEU A 411 -1.75 -13.53 5.35
CA LEU A 411 -3.13 -13.08 5.43
C LEU A 411 -3.75 -13.75 6.66
N PRO A 412 -4.07 -12.99 7.72
CA PRO A 412 -4.66 -13.57 8.93
C PRO A 412 -6.07 -14.12 8.66
N HIS A 413 -6.82 -13.44 7.79
CA HIS A 413 -8.23 -13.64 7.52
C HIS A 413 -8.50 -13.85 6.00
N PRO A 414 -8.22 -15.04 5.44
CA PRO A 414 -8.32 -15.32 4.01
C PRO A 414 -9.68 -15.85 3.53
N ASP A 415 -10.70 -15.84 4.39
CA ASP A 415 -12.01 -16.49 4.22
C ASP A 415 -13.15 -15.51 3.85
N ALA A 416 -14.28 -16.07 3.43
CA ALA A 416 -15.44 -15.31 2.96
C ALA A 416 -16.09 -14.48 4.08
N ASP A 417 -16.28 -15.07 5.27
CA ASP A 417 -16.89 -14.43 6.43
C ASP A 417 -16.13 -13.15 6.82
N SER A 418 -14.79 -13.23 6.89
CA SER A 418 -13.95 -12.08 7.21
C SER A 418 -13.99 -11.01 6.13
N LEU A 419 -14.01 -11.41 4.85
CA LEU A 419 -14.16 -10.49 3.72
C LEU A 419 -15.51 -9.76 3.78
N LEU A 420 -16.60 -10.48 4.02
CA LEU A 420 -17.94 -9.92 4.14
C LEU A 420 -18.07 -8.98 5.35
N ALA A 421 -17.49 -9.35 6.50
CA ALA A 421 -17.43 -8.48 7.67
C ALA A 421 -16.68 -7.16 7.38
N ALA A 422 -15.63 -7.20 6.57
CA ALA A 422 -14.93 -5.99 6.11
C ALA A 422 -15.76 -5.15 5.14
N TYR A 423 -16.48 -5.79 4.21
CA TYR A 423 -17.42 -5.12 3.32
C TYR A 423 -18.62 -4.49 4.05
N ASP A 424 -19.08 -5.07 5.15
CA ASP A 424 -20.14 -4.47 5.97
C ASP A 424 -19.67 -3.15 6.64
N ARG A 425 -18.37 -3.02 6.95
CA ARG A 425 -17.77 -1.76 7.46
C ARG A 425 -17.65 -0.69 6.37
N THR A 426 -17.36 -1.06 5.13
CA THR A 426 -17.28 -0.12 3.98
C THR A 426 -18.66 0.25 3.42
N GLY A 427 -19.64 -0.65 3.51
CA GLY A 427 -20.92 -0.57 2.80
C GLY A 427 -20.93 -1.31 1.46
N THR A 428 -19.88 -2.08 1.13
CA THR A 428 -19.79 -2.87 -0.11
C THR A 428 -20.87 -3.94 -0.16
N ARG A 429 -21.75 -3.87 -1.16
CA ARG A 429 -22.92 -4.73 -1.28
C ARG A 429 -22.63 -6.03 -2.00
N HIS A 430 -21.83 -5.99 -3.05
CA HIS A 430 -21.47 -7.17 -3.82
C HIS A 430 -19.97 -7.14 -4.18
N ALA A 431 -19.36 -8.32 -4.34
CA ALA A 431 -17.97 -8.45 -4.77
C ALA A 431 -17.80 -9.59 -5.78
N VAL A 432 -16.83 -9.47 -6.68
CA VAL A 432 -16.48 -10.53 -7.63
C VAL A 432 -15.11 -11.09 -7.31
N ILE A 433 -15.11 -12.31 -6.77
CA ILE A 433 -13.94 -12.98 -6.19
C ILE A 433 -13.25 -13.93 -7.16
N SER A 434 -11.94 -14.14 -6.98
CA SER A 434 -11.20 -15.27 -7.53
C SER A 434 -10.29 -15.90 -6.47
N HIS A 435 -10.22 -17.22 -6.38
CA HIS A 435 -9.42 -17.87 -5.34
C HIS A 435 -7.92 -17.82 -5.68
N LEU A 436 -7.09 -17.39 -4.74
CA LEU A 436 -5.64 -17.20 -4.95
C LEU A 436 -4.92 -18.51 -5.32
N SER A 437 -5.44 -19.67 -4.91
CA SER A 437 -4.87 -20.96 -5.34
C SER A 437 -5.07 -21.25 -6.83
N ALA A 438 -6.08 -20.68 -7.49
CA ALA A 438 -6.24 -20.83 -8.93
C ALA A 438 -5.23 -19.97 -9.71
N ILE A 439 -4.82 -18.84 -9.13
CA ILE A 439 -3.85 -17.89 -9.70
C ILE A 439 -2.40 -18.38 -9.56
N TRP A 440 -2.06 -18.96 -8.40
CA TRP A 440 -0.70 -19.36 -8.07
C TRP A 440 -0.47 -20.88 -8.02
N GLY A 441 -1.47 -21.67 -7.62
CA GLY A 441 -1.30 -23.07 -7.22
C GLY A 441 -1.15 -24.09 -8.35
N GLY A 442 -1.15 -23.67 -9.62
CA GLY A 442 -1.03 -24.55 -10.80
C GLY A 442 -2.29 -25.37 -11.15
N ASP A 443 -3.23 -25.48 -10.21
CA ASP A 443 -4.54 -26.10 -10.36
C ASP A 443 -5.65 -25.02 -10.33
N ALA A 444 -5.87 -24.40 -11.49
CA ALA A 444 -6.96 -23.43 -11.68
C ALA A 444 -8.35 -24.06 -11.45
N PRO A 445 -8.66 -25.27 -11.95
CA PRO A 445 -9.91 -25.97 -11.65
C PRO A 445 -10.26 -26.06 -10.15
N ALA A 446 -9.33 -26.51 -9.31
CA ALA A 446 -9.59 -26.66 -7.87
C ALA A 446 -9.85 -25.32 -7.16
N GLY A 447 -9.11 -24.26 -7.51
CA GLY A 447 -9.35 -22.94 -6.94
C GLY A 447 -10.63 -22.27 -7.48
N ASN A 448 -10.99 -22.50 -8.75
CA ASN A 448 -12.27 -22.05 -9.30
C ASN A 448 -13.46 -22.75 -8.60
N ALA A 449 -13.34 -24.05 -8.31
CA ALA A 449 -14.33 -24.78 -7.52
C ALA A 449 -14.47 -24.22 -6.09
N ALA A 450 -13.36 -23.84 -5.44
CA ALA A 450 -13.39 -23.19 -4.13
C ALA A 450 -14.06 -21.80 -4.17
N ALA A 451 -13.80 -20.99 -5.21
CA ALA A 451 -14.49 -19.71 -5.39
C ALA A 451 -16.00 -19.88 -5.63
N LEU A 452 -16.40 -20.86 -6.45
CA LEU A 452 -17.81 -21.20 -6.70
C LEU A 452 -18.52 -21.69 -5.45
N ALA A 453 -17.85 -22.50 -4.60
CA ALA A 453 -18.42 -22.94 -3.34
C ALA A 453 -18.69 -21.77 -2.37
N ALA A 454 -17.71 -20.87 -2.21
CA ALA A 454 -17.87 -19.67 -1.37
C ALA A 454 -18.96 -18.71 -1.90
N ALA A 455 -19.06 -18.56 -3.23
CA ALA A 455 -20.13 -17.75 -3.82
C ALA A 455 -21.51 -18.39 -3.71
N ALA A 456 -21.61 -19.73 -3.70
CA ALA A 456 -22.87 -20.45 -3.52
C ALA A 456 -23.41 -20.36 -2.08
N GLU A 457 -22.54 -20.12 -1.09
CA GLU A 457 -22.93 -19.84 0.30
C GLU A 457 -23.48 -18.41 0.47
N TYR A 458 -23.00 -17.46 -0.34
CA TYR A 458 -23.36 -16.03 -0.28
C TYR A 458 -23.75 -15.43 -1.65
N PRO A 459 -24.74 -15.99 -2.36
CA PRO A 459 -25.00 -15.67 -3.78
C PRO A 459 -25.39 -14.20 -4.01
N ASP A 460 -26.01 -13.54 -3.03
CA ASP A 460 -26.42 -12.14 -3.12
C ASP A 460 -25.27 -11.16 -2.86
N ARG A 461 -24.17 -11.62 -2.24
CA ARG A 461 -22.99 -10.83 -1.89
C ARG A 461 -21.78 -11.14 -2.77
N LEU A 462 -21.65 -12.35 -3.30
CA LEU A 462 -20.46 -12.84 -3.99
C LEU A 462 -20.78 -13.42 -5.38
N SER A 463 -20.00 -13.00 -6.35
CA SER A 463 -19.90 -13.62 -7.68
C SER A 463 -18.45 -14.05 -7.94
N VAL A 464 -18.20 -14.81 -9.02
CA VAL A 464 -16.91 -15.42 -9.33
C VAL A 464 -16.32 -14.94 -10.66
N TRP A 465 -15.03 -14.62 -10.63
CA TRP A 465 -14.16 -14.64 -11.79
C TRP A 465 -13.54 -16.04 -11.93
N LEU A 466 -13.78 -16.73 -13.03
CA LEU A 466 -13.08 -18.00 -13.30
C LEU A 466 -11.64 -17.70 -13.71
N VAL A 467 -10.65 -18.24 -13.01
CA VAL A 467 -9.25 -18.09 -13.41
C VAL A 467 -8.98 -19.00 -14.60
N ALA A 468 -8.46 -18.43 -15.68
CA ALA A 468 -8.07 -19.14 -16.89
C ALA A 468 -6.55 -19.05 -17.09
N ASN A 469 -5.85 -20.18 -16.90
CA ASN A 469 -4.40 -20.27 -17.12
C ASN A 469 -4.13 -20.71 -18.58
N PRO A 470 -3.47 -19.89 -19.42
CA PRO A 470 -3.31 -20.14 -20.86
C PRO A 470 -2.55 -21.43 -21.17
N ASN A 471 -1.72 -21.91 -20.24
CA ASN A 471 -0.95 -23.14 -20.37
C ASN A 471 -1.79 -24.40 -20.09
N ARG A 472 -3.10 -24.27 -19.85
CA ARG A 472 -4.03 -25.36 -19.52
C ARG A 472 -5.24 -25.41 -20.49
N PRO A 473 -5.04 -25.50 -21.82
CA PRO A 473 -6.12 -25.50 -22.80
C PRO A 473 -7.08 -26.70 -22.67
N HIS A 474 -6.65 -27.78 -22.00
CA HIS A 474 -7.50 -28.94 -21.70
C HIS A 474 -8.58 -28.66 -20.63
N ASP A 475 -8.48 -27.56 -19.87
CA ASP A 475 -9.52 -27.14 -18.93
C ASP A 475 -10.68 -26.39 -19.64
N ALA A 476 -10.60 -26.13 -20.95
CA ALA A 476 -11.54 -25.29 -21.69
C ALA A 476 -13.00 -25.79 -21.64
N GLU A 477 -13.23 -27.10 -21.68
CA GLU A 477 -14.58 -27.68 -21.57
C GLU A 477 -15.19 -27.43 -20.18
N LEU A 478 -14.41 -27.67 -19.11
CA LEU A 478 -14.82 -27.40 -17.73
C LEU A 478 -15.11 -25.91 -17.50
N LEU A 479 -14.26 -25.02 -18.02
CA LEU A 479 -14.49 -23.58 -17.93
C LEU A 479 -15.76 -23.16 -18.69
N THR A 480 -16.03 -23.78 -19.84
CA THR A 480 -17.27 -23.55 -20.61
C THR A 480 -18.52 -24.03 -19.86
N GLU A 481 -18.42 -25.11 -19.09
CA GLU A 481 -19.49 -25.60 -18.22
C GLU A 481 -19.70 -24.64 -17.02
N GLN A 482 -18.63 -24.32 -16.29
CA GLN A 482 -18.67 -23.44 -15.12
C GLN A 482 -19.21 -22.05 -15.44
N LEU A 483 -18.92 -21.52 -16.64
CA LEU A 483 -19.40 -20.22 -17.11
C LEU A 483 -20.93 -20.13 -17.29
N ARG A 484 -21.65 -21.27 -17.25
CA ARG A 484 -23.12 -21.30 -17.24
C ARG A 484 -23.73 -21.00 -15.88
N SER A 485 -22.93 -20.99 -14.81
CA SER A 485 -23.40 -20.65 -13.46
C SER A 485 -23.81 -19.17 -13.40
N PRO A 486 -24.97 -18.83 -12.83
CA PRO A 486 -25.40 -17.43 -12.67
C PRO A 486 -24.51 -16.62 -11.71
N LEU A 487 -23.59 -17.29 -10.99
CA LEU A 487 -22.60 -16.66 -10.12
C LEU A 487 -21.33 -16.24 -10.86
N VAL A 488 -21.09 -16.69 -12.10
CA VAL A 488 -19.88 -16.35 -12.85
C VAL A 488 -20.06 -15.06 -13.66
N ARG A 489 -19.03 -14.21 -13.66
CA ARG A 489 -19.06 -12.87 -14.29
C ARG A 489 -18.04 -12.69 -15.43
N GLY A 490 -17.26 -13.73 -15.72
CA GLY A 490 -16.23 -13.74 -16.76
C GLY A 490 -14.95 -14.40 -16.27
N PHE A 491 -13.83 -14.01 -16.88
CA PHE A 491 -12.52 -14.61 -16.59
C PHE A 491 -11.55 -13.68 -15.86
N LYS A 492 -10.76 -14.25 -14.95
CA LYS A 492 -9.55 -13.63 -14.38
C LYS A 492 -8.31 -14.26 -15.03
N VAL A 493 -7.35 -13.44 -15.41
CA VAL A 493 -6.02 -13.91 -15.83
C VAL A 493 -4.91 -13.18 -15.09
N HIS A 494 -3.76 -13.83 -14.92
CA HIS A 494 -2.60 -13.24 -14.26
C HIS A 494 -1.32 -13.58 -15.05
N PRO A 495 -1.01 -12.80 -16.10
CA PRO A 495 0.09 -13.08 -17.04
C PRO A 495 1.43 -13.43 -16.36
N ASP A 496 1.80 -12.73 -15.29
CA ASP A 496 3.06 -12.95 -14.57
C ASP A 496 3.13 -14.25 -13.75
N THR A 497 2.02 -14.77 -13.21
CA THR A 497 2.03 -16.09 -12.54
C THR A 497 1.81 -17.22 -13.54
N HIS A 498 1.24 -16.90 -14.70
CA HIS A 498 1.09 -17.81 -15.84
C HIS A 498 2.36 -17.93 -16.70
N ASP A 499 3.39 -17.11 -16.47
CA ASP A 499 4.62 -17.02 -17.29
C ASP A 499 4.30 -16.96 -18.81
N CYS A 500 3.36 -16.08 -19.14
CA CYS A 500 2.76 -15.99 -20.47
C CYS A 500 2.28 -14.56 -20.72
N PRO A 501 2.81 -13.84 -21.73
CA PRO A 501 2.37 -12.49 -22.05
C PRO A 501 0.89 -12.45 -22.41
N ILE A 502 0.19 -11.40 -22.00
CA ILE A 502 -1.26 -11.27 -22.24
C ILE A 502 -1.62 -11.27 -23.74
N ASP A 503 -0.70 -10.85 -24.61
CA ASP A 503 -0.88 -10.83 -26.07
C ASP A 503 -0.38 -12.11 -26.79
N ASP A 504 0.16 -13.09 -26.06
CA ASP A 504 0.60 -14.40 -26.57
C ASP A 504 -0.59 -15.23 -27.10
N ALA A 505 -0.36 -15.96 -28.20
CA ALA A 505 -1.35 -16.85 -28.82
C ALA A 505 -1.84 -17.98 -27.88
N ARG A 506 -1.10 -18.33 -26.83
CA ARG A 506 -1.55 -19.26 -25.77
C ARG A 506 -2.83 -18.78 -25.07
N TYR A 507 -3.15 -17.49 -25.07
CA TYR A 507 -4.43 -16.98 -24.56
C TYR A 507 -5.60 -17.02 -25.57
N ASP A 508 -5.38 -17.31 -26.85
CA ASP A 508 -6.42 -17.16 -27.89
C ASP A 508 -7.65 -18.07 -27.68
N TRP A 509 -7.49 -19.18 -26.93
CA TRP A 509 -8.62 -20.01 -26.53
C TRP A 509 -9.43 -19.37 -25.40
N VAL A 510 -8.79 -18.69 -24.45
CA VAL A 510 -9.45 -17.93 -23.37
C VAL A 510 -10.23 -16.75 -23.95
N TRP A 511 -9.63 -16.00 -24.89
CA TRP A 511 -10.29 -14.90 -25.61
C TRP A 511 -11.53 -15.38 -26.35
N ARG A 512 -11.44 -16.53 -27.03
CA ARG A 512 -12.57 -17.14 -27.74
C ARG A 512 -13.69 -17.58 -26.80
N LEU A 513 -13.38 -18.13 -25.63
CA LEU A 513 -14.41 -18.45 -24.62
C LEU A 513 -15.09 -17.20 -24.08
N ALA A 514 -14.33 -16.15 -23.78
CA ALA A 514 -14.86 -14.88 -23.29
C ALA A 514 -15.79 -14.22 -24.33
N LEU A 515 -15.34 -14.15 -25.59
CA LEU A 515 -16.12 -13.61 -26.71
C LEU A 515 -17.39 -14.42 -26.99
N ASN A 516 -17.31 -15.75 -27.05
CA ASN A 516 -18.46 -16.62 -27.33
C ASN A 516 -19.56 -16.50 -26.27
N ALA A 517 -19.20 -16.19 -25.01
CA ALA A 517 -20.13 -15.99 -23.92
C ALA A 517 -20.47 -14.51 -23.67
N SER A 518 -19.88 -13.57 -24.42
CA SER A 518 -20.01 -12.12 -24.24
C SER A 518 -19.66 -11.64 -22.82
N VAL A 519 -18.63 -12.24 -22.20
CA VAL A 519 -18.18 -11.90 -20.84
C VAL A 519 -16.85 -11.14 -20.83
N PRO A 520 -16.64 -10.24 -19.85
CA PRO A 520 -15.38 -9.50 -19.69
C PRO A 520 -14.23 -10.37 -19.20
N VAL A 521 -13.02 -9.83 -19.35
CA VAL A 521 -11.78 -10.36 -18.76
C VAL A 521 -11.19 -9.32 -17.82
N LEU A 522 -10.92 -9.72 -16.57
CA LEU A 522 -10.06 -8.99 -15.64
C LEU A 522 -8.65 -9.58 -15.69
N ALA A 523 -7.67 -8.79 -16.12
CA ALA A 523 -6.27 -9.22 -16.14
C ALA A 523 -5.45 -8.45 -15.10
N HIS A 524 -4.53 -9.11 -14.40
CA HIS A 524 -3.50 -8.40 -13.64
C HIS A 524 -2.67 -7.53 -14.60
N GLY A 525 -2.46 -6.25 -14.25
CA GLY A 525 -1.65 -5.30 -15.02
C GLY A 525 -0.56 -4.67 -14.17
N PHE A 526 0.69 -4.73 -14.63
CA PHE A 526 1.83 -4.13 -13.93
C PHE A 526 2.83 -3.54 -14.93
N ALA A 527 3.12 -2.24 -14.83
CA ALA A 527 3.98 -1.57 -15.79
C ALA A 527 5.45 -2.02 -15.70
N GLY A 528 6.07 -2.20 -16.86
CA GLY A 528 7.46 -2.62 -17.01
C GLY A 528 7.71 -4.13 -16.97
N THR A 529 6.67 -4.96 -16.79
CA THR A 529 6.80 -6.42 -16.95
C THR A 529 6.77 -6.80 -18.43
N THR A 530 7.34 -7.96 -18.76
CA THR A 530 7.22 -8.56 -20.11
C THR A 530 5.88 -9.26 -20.33
N HIS A 531 5.02 -9.34 -19.31
CA HIS A 531 3.83 -10.19 -19.31
C HIS A 531 2.51 -9.41 -19.25
N SER A 532 2.49 -8.32 -18.48
CA SER A 532 1.27 -7.61 -18.06
C SER A 532 1.40 -6.08 -18.12
N ASP A 533 2.37 -5.54 -18.86
CA ASP A 533 2.44 -4.10 -19.09
C ASP A 533 1.16 -3.63 -19.82
N PRO A 534 0.52 -2.52 -19.39
CA PRO A 534 -0.71 -2.04 -20.03
C PRO A 534 -0.61 -1.80 -21.54
N LEU A 535 0.58 -1.58 -22.10
CA LEU A 535 0.77 -1.48 -23.55
C LEU A 535 0.42 -2.79 -24.29
N LEU A 536 0.68 -3.95 -23.69
CA LEU A 536 0.35 -5.27 -24.26
C LEU A 536 -1.17 -5.50 -24.33
N PHE A 537 -1.94 -4.89 -23.41
CA PHE A 537 -3.40 -4.93 -23.46
C PHE A 537 -3.93 -4.25 -24.72
N GLY A 538 -3.25 -3.21 -25.22
CA GLY A 538 -3.55 -2.57 -26.49
C GLY A 538 -3.40 -3.53 -27.69
N HIS A 539 -2.44 -4.47 -27.65
CA HIS A 539 -2.32 -5.50 -28.68
C HIS A 539 -3.50 -6.47 -28.65
N VAL A 540 -3.96 -6.89 -27.47
CA VAL A 540 -5.15 -7.75 -27.33
C VAL A 540 -6.41 -7.03 -27.82
N ALA A 541 -6.62 -5.78 -27.39
CA ALA A 541 -7.77 -4.97 -27.79
C ALA A 541 -7.74 -4.53 -29.28
N ALA A 542 -6.56 -4.53 -29.93
CA ALA A 542 -6.47 -4.39 -31.38
C ALA A 542 -6.90 -5.65 -32.14
N ARG A 543 -6.67 -6.85 -31.56
CA ARG A 543 -7.09 -8.14 -32.13
C ARG A 543 -8.57 -8.45 -31.86
N HIS A 544 -9.07 -8.05 -30.70
CA HIS A 544 -10.42 -8.34 -30.19
C HIS A 544 -11.08 -7.04 -29.68
N PRO A 545 -11.44 -6.08 -30.56
CA PRO A 545 -11.94 -4.76 -30.17
C PRO A 545 -13.28 -4.79 -29.43
N GLU A 546 -14.03 -5.90 -29.51
CA GLU A 546 -15.29 -6.13 -28.81
C GLU A 546 -15.14 -6.80 -27.43
N LEU A 547 -13.95 -7.32 -27.07
CA LEU A 547 -13.69 -7.97 -25.78
C LEU A 547 -13.48 -6.92 -24.66
N PRO A 548 -14.36 -6.79 -23.65
CA PRO A 548 -14.13 -5.85 -22.56
C PRO A 548 -12.98 -6.35 -21.67
N LEU A 549 -11.88 -5.61 -21.67
CA LEU A 549 -10.64 -6.01 -21.02
C LEU A 549 -10.28 -5.00 -19.91
N ILE A 550 -10.37 -5.47 -18.67
CA ILE A 550 -10.16 -4.67 -17.46
C ILE A 550 -8.69 -4.78 -17.03
N VAL A 551 -8.01 -3.63 -17.00
CA VAL A 551 -6.61 -3.49 -16.55
C VAL A 551 -6.58 -3.43 -15.03
N GLY A 552 -6.39 -4.58 -14.38
CA GLY A 552 -6.29 -4.69 -12.93
C GLY A 552 -5.18 -3.79 -12.36
N HIS A 553 -5.46 -3.13 -11.25
CA HIS A 553 -4.63 -2.07 -10.64
C HIS A 553 -4.30 -0.89 -11.58
N SER A 554 -4.90 -0.79 -12.77
CA SER A 554 -4.53 0.15 -13.84
C SER A 554 -3.01 0.18 -14.15
N GLY A 555 -2.33 -0.97 -14.09
CA GLY A 555 -0.87 -1.05 -14.29
C GLY A 555 -0.03 -0.81 -13.02
N ALA A 556 -0.67 -0.74 -11.85
CA ALA A 556 -0.13 -0.75 -10.49
C ALA A 556 0.84 0.39 -10.07
N THR A 557 1.25 1.25 -11.00
CA THR A 557 2.27 2.29 -10.82
C THR A 557 1.91 3.57 -11.57
N VAL A 558 2.58 4.68 -11.27
CA VAL A 558 2.42 5.96 -11.97
C VAL A 558 2.56 5.83 -13.50
N ASP A 559 3.55 5.08 -13.98
CA ASP A 559 3.71 4.84 -15.42
C ASP A 559 2.68 3.85 -15.97
N GLY A 560 2.19 2.92 -15.14
CA GLY A 560 1.04 2.07 -15.46
C GLY A 560 -0.24 2.86 -15.67
N PHE A 561 -0.55 3.82 -14.79
CA PHE A 561 -1.73 4.68 -14.92
C PHE A 561 -1.66 5.49 -16.23
N ARG A 562 -0.48 6.03 -16.57
CA ARG A 562 -0.23 6.72 -17.85
C ARG A 562 -0.43 5.80 -19.06
N ARG A 563 0.14 4.59 -19.04
CA ARG A 563 0.00 3.60 -20.14
C ARG A 563 -1.45 3.13 -20.29
N THR A 564 -2.16 2.89 -19.18
CA THR A 564 -3.59 2.53 -19.16
C THR A 564 -4.45 3.64 -19.76
N ILE A 565 -4.16 4.91 -19.47
CA ILE A 565 -4.82 6.05 -20.13
C ILE A 565 -4.55 6.02 -21.64
N ASP A 566 -3.28 5.90 -22.06
CA ASP A 566 -2.90 5.88 -23.47
C ASP A 566 -3.56 4.74 -24.27
N VAL A 567 -3.56 3.49 -23.75
CA VAL A 567 -4.27 2.40 -24.44
C VAL A 567 -5.79 2.55 -24.37
N GLY A 568 -6.35 3.08 -23.28
CA GLY A 568 -7.79 3.33 -23.15
C GLY A 568 -8.32 4.46 -24.04
N LEU A 569 -7.49 5.44 -24.39
CA LEU A 569 -7.80 6.44 -25.40
C LEU A 569 -7.83 5.85 -26.82
N ARG A 570 -6.98 4.84 -27.09
CA ARG A 570 -6.87 4.17 -28.39
C ARG A 570 -7.88 3.02 -28.59
N HIS A 571 -8.30 2.37 -27.51
CA HIS A 571 -9.14 1.17 -27.55
C HIS A 571 -10.34 1.29 -26.59
N PRO A 572 -11.58 1.52 -27.09
CA PRO A 572 -12.77 1.72 -26.25
C PRO A 572 -13.12 0.56 -25.31
N SER A 573 -12.69 -0.66 -25.62
CA SER A 573 -12.91 -1.87 -24.83
C SER A 573 -11.97 -2.02 -23.62
N ILE A 574 -10.93 -1.19 -23.52
CA ILE A 574 -10.06 -1.12 -22.34
C ILE A 574 -10.77 -0.37 -21.21
N LEU A 575 -10.82 -1.01 -20.05
CA LEU A 575 -11.40 -0.49 -18.82
C LEU A 575 -10.32 -0.40 -17.74
N ALA A 576 -10.29 0.70 -16.99
CA ALA A 576 -9.37 0.87 -15.86
C ALA A 576 -9.99 0.32 -14.56
N GLU A 577 -9.16 -0.12 -13.63
CA GLU A 577 -9.58 -0.64 -12.31
C GLU A 577 -8.73 -0.05 -11.17
N THR A 578 -9.36 0.28 -10.03
CA THR A 578 -8.81 1.23 -9.03
C THR A 578 -7.92 0.66 -7.92
N CYS A 579 -7.73 -0.66 -7.82
CA CYS A 579 -7.05 -1.24 -6.67
C CYS A 579 -5.52 -1.01 -6.69
N GLY A 580 -4.86 -1.47 -5.63
CA GLY A 580 -3.39 -1.43 -5.51
C GLY A 580 -2.83 -0.28 -4.68
N SER A 581 -1.52 -0.37 -4.43
CA SER A 581 -0.76 0.39 -3.43
C SER A 581 -0.48 1.85 -3.82
N TRP A 582 -0.23 2.12 -5.10
CA TRP A 582 0.16 3.44 -5.62
C TRP A 582 -0.99 4.27 -6.17
N MET A 583 -2.20 3.69 -6.25
CA MET A 583 -3.39 4.44 -6.67
C MET A 583 -3.77 5.45 -5.59
N THR A 584 -4.24 6.61 -6.01
CA THR A 584 -4.60 7.73 -5.14
C THR A 584 -5.76 8.52 -5.75
N GLY A 585 -6.51 9.29 -4.96
CA GLY A 585 -7.66 10.07 -5.43
C GLY A 585 -7.33 11.00 -6.61
N ARG A 586 -6.12 11.57 -6.64
CA ARG A 586 -5.59 12.37 -7.76
C ARG A 586 -5.35 11.55 -9.04
N TRP A 587 -4.87 10.30 -8.94
CA TRP A 587 -4.68 9.43 -10.10
C TRP A 587 -6.01 8.84 -10.59
N LEU A 588 -6.95 8.57 -9.69
CA LEU A 588 -8.33 8.24 -10.04
C LEU A 588 -9.00 9.39 -10.81
N ARG A 589 -8.91 10.64 -10.34
CA ARG A 589 -9.42 11.80 -11.09
C ARG A 589 -8.79 11.93 -12.48
N ARG A 590 -7.49 11.64 -12.64
CA ARG A 590 -6.82 11.63 -13.96
C ARG A 590 -7.34 10.53 -14.88
N LEU A 591 -7.58 9.32 -14.36
CA LEU A 591 -8.19 8.22 -15.11
C LEU A 591 -9.60 8.57 -15.56
N VAL A 592 -10.44 9.10 -14.65
CA VAL A 592 -11.81 9.52 -14.96
C VAL A 592 -11.81 10.69 -15.97
N ALA A 593 -10.98 11.71 -15.80
CA ALA A 593 -10.91 12.84 -16.72
C ALA A 593 -10.43 12.45 -18.14
N ALA A 594 -9.57 11.44 -18.27
CA ALA A 594 -9.06 10.99 -19.57
C ALA A 594 -9.94 9.93 -20.24
N LEU A 595 -10.53 9.01 -19.48
CA LEU A 595 -11.31 7.88 -20.02
C LEU A 595 -12.83 8.09 -19.95
N GLY A 596 -13.29 9.05 -19.14
CA GLY A 596 -14.69 9.21 -18.73
C GLY A 596 -15.05 8.26 -17.58
N GLY A 597 -15.90 8.70 -16.65
CA GLY A 597 -16.30 7.90 -15.48
C GLY A 597 -16.88 6.54 -15.85
N GLY A 598 -17.52 6.39 -17.00
CA GLY A 598 -18.04 5.12 -17.53
C GLY A 598 -17.00 4.03 -17.89
N ARG A 599 -15.70 4.29 -17.78
CA ARG A 599 -14.63 3.32 -18.10
C ARG A 599 -13.64 3.03 -16.96
N VAL A 600 -14.00 3.39 -15.73
CA VAL A 600 -13.20 3.14 -14.52
C VAL A 600 -14.04 2.35 -13.52
N LEU A 601 -13.59 1.14 -13.14
CA LEU A 601 -14.30 0.25 -12.21
C LEU A 601 -13.63 0.26 -10.84
N HIS A 602 -14.43 0.35 -9.78
CA HIS A 602 -13.92 0.12 -8.44
C HIS A 602 -13.53 -1.36 -8.22
N GLY A 603 -12.36 -1.54 -7.63
CA GLY A 603 -11.92 -2.80 -7.02
C GLY A 603 -10.97 -2.53 -5.87
N THR A 604 -10.79 -3.52 -4.97
CA THR A 604 -9.97 -3.34 -3.76
C THR A 604 -8.72 -4.20 -3.67
N ASP A 605 -8.67 -5.38 -4.29
CA ASP A 605 -7.66 -6.43 -4.09
C ASP A 605 -7.74 -7.11 -2.70
N ALA A 606 -8.84 -6.96 -1.96
CA ALA A 606 -9.11 -7.74 -0.74
C ALA A 606 -9.21 -9.25 -1.08
N CYS A 607 -8.77 -10.22 -0.27
CA CYS A 607 -8.21 -10.13 1.09
C CYS A 607 -6.71 -9.78 1.18
N LEU A 608 -6.04 -9.36 0.09
CA LEU A 608 -4.65 -8.90 0.16
C LEU A 608 -4.58 -7.48 0.73
N ILE A 609 -5.44 -6.59 0.22
CA ILE A 609 -5.55 -5.18 0.62
C ILE A 609 -6.87 -4.96 1.35
N ASP A 610 -6.85 -4.23 2.47
CA ASP A 610 -8.05 -3.89 3.23
C ASP A 610 -9.02 -3.02 2.38
N PRO A 611 -10.30 -3.42 2.21
CA PRO A 611 -11.21 -2.74 1.31
C PRO A 611 -11.52 -1.29 1.74
N ARG A 612 -11.28 -0.92 3.00
CA ARG A 612 -11.41 0.46 3.49
C ARG A 612 -10.42 1.41 2.79
N TYR A 613 -9.25 0.94 2.36
CA TYR A 613 -8.35 1.76 1.54
C TYR A 613 -8.93 2.07 0.18
N GLY A 614 -9.42 1.05 -0.53
CA GLY A 614 -9.99 1.19 -1.86
C GLY A 614 -11.24 2.09 -1.87
N VAL A 615 -12.19 1.80 -0.99
CA VAL A 615 -13.45 2.55 -0.88
C VAL A 615 -13.20 3.98 -0.39
N GLY A 616 -12.37 4.16 0.64
CA GLY A 616 -12.02 5.46 1.20
C GLY A 616 -11.34 6.39 0.19
N ARG A 617 -10.44 5.84 -0.63
CA ARG A 617 -9.81 6.54 -1.75
C ARG A 617 -10.83 7.05 -2.77
N VAL A 618 -11.78 6.20 -3.20
CA VAL A 618 -12.77 6.57 -4.22
C VAL A 618 -13.72 7.66 -3.70
N LEU A 619 -14.27 7.48 -2.49
CA LEU A 619 -15.11 8.49 -1.82
C LEU A 619 -14.34 9.80 -1.58
N GLY A 620 -13.06 9.69 -1.21
CA GLY A 620 -12.16 10.82 -0.99
C GLY A 620 -11.52 11.40 -2.25
N ALA A 621 -11.82 10.91 -3.46
CA ALA A 621 -11.17 11.41 -4.67
C ALA A 621 -11.65 12.80 -5.10
N GLY A 622 -12.84 13.21 -4.68
CA GLY A 622 -13.49 14.44 -5.15
C GLY A 622 -13.95 14.32 -6.60
N LEU A 623 -14.61 13.21 -6.94
CA LEU A 623 -15.31 13.01 -8.21
C LEU A 623 -16.69 13.67 -8.14
N ASP A 624 -17.21 14.11 -9.30
CA ASP A 624 -18.61 14.54 -9.41
C ASP A 624 -19.56 13.38 -9.07
N PRO A 625 -20.74 13.64 -8.48
CA PRO A 625 -21.61 12.58 -7.96
C PRO A 625 -22.01 11.49 -8.96
N ALA A 626 -22.16 11.85 -10.25
CA ALA A 626 -22.47 10.90 -11.32
C ALA A 626 -21.29 9.96 -11.62
N ASP A 627 -20.08 10.49 -11.75
CA ASP A 627 -18.86 9.69 -11.95
C ASP A 627 -18.54 8.85 -10.71
N LEU A 628 -18.77 9.39 -9.50
CA LEU A 628 -18.59 8.65 -8.26
C LEU A 628 -19.50 7.40 -8.20
N ALA A 629 -20.78 7.55 -8.56
CA ALA A 629 -21.73 6.43 -8.61
C ALA A 629 -21.39 5.39 -9.71
N LEU A 630 -20.90 5.85 -10.88
CA LEU A 630 -20.41 4.98 -11.94
C LEU A 630 -19.19 4.17 -11.47
N VAL A 631 -18.19 4.82 -10.87
CA VAL A 631 -16.96 4.18 -10.42
C VAL A 631 -17.23 3.18 -9.29
N LEU A 632 -17.96 3.58 -8.24
CA LEU A 632 -18.18 2.74 -7.05
C LEU A 632 -18.94 1.44 -7.31
N GLY A 633 -19.89 1.44 -8.25
CA GLY A 633 -20.69 0.24 -8.51
C GLY A 633 -21.42 0.20 -9.86
N GLY A 634 -21.84 1.36 -10.40
CA GLY A 634 -22.61 1.40 -11.65
C GLY A 634 -21.92 0.74 -12.85
N ASN A 635 -20.61 0.93 -12.99
CA ASN A 635 -19.80 0.28 -14.03
C ASN A 635 -19.63 -1.21 -13.80
N ALA A 636 -19.38 -1.64 -12.57
CA ALA A 636 -19.29 -3.05 -12.25
C ALA A 636 -20.62 -3.76 -12.55
N ARG A 637 -21.78 -3.17 -12.17
CA ARG A 637 -23.07 -3.77 -12.50
C ARG A 637 -23.32 -3.89 -14.01
N ARG A 638 -23.03 -2.82 -14.76
CA ARG A 638 -23.19 -2.79 -16.23
C ARG A 638 -22.25 -3.75 -16.96
N VAL A 639 -20.96 -3.78 -16.60
CA VAL A 639 -19.93 -4.56 -17.32
C VAL A 639 -19.99 -6.05 -16.93
N LEU A 640 -20.36 -6.36 -15.69
CA LEU A 640 -20.40 -7.74 -15.16
C LEU A 640 -21.80 -8.37 -15.23
N GLY A 641 -22.81 -7.64 -15.71
CA GLY A 641 -24.20 -8.13 -15.79
C GLY A 641 -24.82 -8.47 -14.43
N LEU A 642 -24.46 -7.71 -13.38
CA LEU A 642 -25.06 -7.88 -12.05
C LEU A 642 -26.46 -7.24 -12.04
N PRO A 643 -27.44 -7.82 -11.33
CA PRO A 643 -28.76 -7.19 -11.17
C PRO A 643 -28.61 -5.80 -10.53
N SER A 644 -29.44 -4.83 -10.87
CA SER A 644 -29.47 -3.54 -10.16
C SER A 644 -29.87 -3.74 -8.69
N PRO A 645 -29.47 -2.86 -7.76
CA PRO A 645 -29.98 -2.92 -6.39
C PRO A 645 -31.50 -2.76 -6.42
N SER A 646 -32.23 -3.61 -5.69
CA SER A 646 -33.66 -3.39 -5.51
C SER A 646 -33.86 -2.10 -4.73
N LEU A 647 -34.62 -1.14 -5.30
CA LEU A 647 -35.03 0.09 -4.61
C LEU A 647 -35.98 -0.18 -3.42
N LEU A 648 -36.45 -1.43 -3.29
CA LEU A 648 -37.21 -1.94 -2.16
C LEU A 648 -36.33 -3.01 -1.47
N GLY A 649 -35.91 -2.77 -0.24
CA GLY A 649 -34.99 -3.64 0.51
C GLY A 649 -35.60 -4.99 0.91
N GLY A 650 -35.67 -5.91 -0.06
CA GLY A 650 -36.11 -7.31 0.03
C GLY A 650 -36.28 -7.83 -1.41
N HIS A 651 -35.88 -9.06 -1.76
CA HIS A 651 -35.52 -10.22 -0.96
C HIS A 651 -34.31 -10.95 -1.54
#